data_AF-W2Q5G6-F1
#
_entry.id   AF-W2Q5G6-F1
#
_cell.length_a   1.000
_cell.length_b   1.000
_cell.length_c   1.000
_cell.angle_alpha   90.00
_cell.angle_beta   90.00
_cell.angle_gamma   90.00
#
_symmetry.space_group_name_H-M   'P 1'
#
loop_
_entity.id
_entity.type
_entity.pdbx_description
1 polymer ?
#
loop_
_entity_poly.entity_id
_entity_poly.type
_entity_poly.pdbx_seq_one_letter_code
_entity_poly.pdbx_strand_id
1 'polypeptide(L)'
;MSAVAFSSAEELPERSFFPKVYMHQYRQQLSELLKRLELLLDEDELIEVDYDGEPVSALPRESVWQNLCTLQNCSVTLSDVMDQFKQKIQESAAVDPGAFELERTQSSSSIDCSSSDDVDEEIDVGFHDVEPVKGRKAAVALNNDVTERVENALRDDEEFDRFKANALEFGMGHESAESFYAYLAQHIPAPVLDSIVVDFARLLPQPALRVPLLKAHYEHMQNELSRPSIASFKNKSYSTVLTSRSSTSSSIDEAGSSDDEDEEYPSTIRLRTFNHLVFVIHGIGQHIDFRDGEFKSWNGETGVEGGNHAFRDMFRSMLETTFQDIPLALEMQSIEWHEDLHDPTGLDNVFDLISPEGASAIREFNKETFMDVLYYLSPRYGQLIVDSVTQQLNEKYRVFMDEHPGWDGKVSIFAHSLGSMISYDLLTHKPGEVAINGVRFPGLDFEIDNFFGVGSPVGVMILARGDLNIEDGEFTPGIKIPNCRRYFNVYHPIDPIAYRIEPLIKQEMHDKDPVQLMQFSAVKDQTFGQLQEQWEGLNGPVHGFPYRHDYVMRRRKREQGMMEVAFAAASHSSYWMSDDVVLFTIMQLCQPVVDTLHRYMSARVPLPKLMRSIVELTPHTKVLLSATALVRDRCTGLSREQIVLIDKDRLYFLSRLSEVACRRKWRIKLTATTKAVYGEDSFMMKIIPNDAAVPEPGAPPTSNNATQPGVHTFKAPSTPVRNQWMDAINEAVVKANSILAEELPAHKVTRDTANLVDLPTGKSIDYFNAIKAGFLKEKTANGWYDSWNDRWLVLQEDHLSCYENSPKLDFVGQFPLRKTKAFCYEREYLIRVVARRGAACEMRVQNQESFNRWVEVFEKIPTVEIYRHKDLLENSPSSVLIMTESSRGHFNGAQKKSKGGEWLQTKIEGHQIKLDENDQEYVAFVIQVASSTAGHSIVQRRYSEFAKLHRELRKLFQPEQLPALPGTRMWNKFEPNYLKQKAIGLHGYLNEVCKRCANTRAQPLLLDFLELTPPATELKESTEEENAEKN
;
A
#
# COMPACT_ATOMS: atom_id res chain seq x y z
N MET A 1 -43.17 -37.80 -17.20
CA MET A 1 -42.65 -36.71 -18.05
C MET A 1 -41.49 -36.11 -17.29
N SER A 2 -40.24 -36.36 -17.73
CA SER A 2 -39.07 -35.86 -17.02
C SER A 2 -38.90 -34.37 -17.29
N ALA A 3 -38.80 -33.56 -16.23
CA ALA A 3 -38.53 -32.13 -16.34
C ALA A 3 -37.15 -31.94 -17.01
N VAL A 4 -37.14 -31.40 -18.22
CA VAL A 4 -35.90 -31.08 -18.96
C VAL A 4 -35.29 -29.83 -18.34
N ALA A 5 -34.01 -29.91 -17.97
CA ALA A 5 -33.26 -28.79 -17.41
C ALA A 5 -32.67 -27.95 -18.55
N PHE A 6 -33.01 -26.67 -18.60
CA PHE A 6 -32.39 -25.72 -19.52
C PHE A 6 -30.93 -25.49 -19.12
N SER A 7 -29.98 -25.73 -20.03
CA SER A 7 -28.54 -25.73 -19.77
C SER A 7 -27.83 -24.46 -20.26
N SER A 8 -28.45 -23.72 -21.20
CA SER A 8 -28.01 -22.41 -21.67
C SER A 8 -29.20 -21.46 -21.92
N ALA A 9 -28.92 -20.16 -22.06
CA ALA A 9 -29.97 -19.15 -22.32
C ALA A 9 -30.60 -19.28 -23.73
N GLU A 10 -29.92 -19.96 -24.64
CA GLU A 10 -30.34 -20.19 -26.04
C GLU A 10 -31.39 -21.31 -26.16
N GLU A 11 -31.49 -22.21 -25.17
CA GLU A 11 -32.51 -23.25 -25.09
C GLU A 11 -33.89 -22.72 -24.66
N LEU A 12 -33.98 -21.43 -24.33
CA LEU A 12 -35.20 -20.75 -23.92
C LEU A 12 -35.87 -20.05 -25.11
N PRO A 13 -37.21 -20.00 -25.18
CA PRO A 13 -37.90 -19.27 -26.24
C PRO A 13 -37.58 -17.76 -26.20
N GLU A 14 -37.36 -17.12 -27.36
CA GLU A 14 -37.06 -15.68 -27.48
C GLU A 14 -38.03 -14.77 -26.69
N ARG A 15 -39.31 -15.19 -26.58
CA ARG A 15 -40.30 -14.59 -25.67
C ARG A 15 -41.17 -15.67 -25.04
N SER A 16 -41.16 -15.75 -23.72
CA SER A 16 -42.04 -16.63 -22.94
C SER A 16 -43.22 -15.84 -22.36
N PHE A 17 -44.44 -16.34 -22.53
CA PHE A 17 -45.67 -15.67 -22.14
C PHE A 17 -46.30 -16.38 -20.94
N PHE A 18 -46.32 -15.68 -19.81
CA PHE A 18 -46.90 -16.19 -18.58
C PHE A 18 -48.26 -15.54 -18.29
N PRO A 19 -49.28 -16.30 -17.87
CA PRO A 19 -50.50 -15.73 -17.34
C PRO A 19 -50.19 -14.77 -16.18
N LYS A 20 -50.80 -13.57 -16.17
CA LYS A 20 -50.56 -12.56 -15.11
C LYS A 20 -50.79 -13.10 -13.70
N VAL A 21 -51.75 -14.01 -13.55
CA VAL A 21 -52.06 -14.69 -12.28
C VAL A 21 -50.89 -15.55 -11.80
N TYR A 22 -50.23 -16.27 -12.72
CA TYR A 22 -49.06 -17.08 -12.41
C TYR A 22 -47.86 -16.20 -12.01
N MET A 23 -47.58 -15.11 -12.74
CA MET A 23 -46.49 -14.20 -12.40
C MET A 23 -46.67 -13.52 -11.03
N HIS A 24 -47.93 -13.27 -10.62
CA HIS A 24 -48.21 -12.76 -9.29
C HIS A 24 -47.92 -13.82 -8.20
N GLN A 25 -48.31 -15.07 -8.42
CA GLN A 25 -48.02 -16.18 -7.50
C GLN A 25 -46.52 -16.46 -7.39
N TYR A 26 -45.80 -16.47 -8.52
CA TYR A 26 -44.34 -16.64 -8.58
C TYR A 26 -43.61 -15.56 -7.77
N ARG A 27 -44.01 -14.30 -7.92
CA ARG A 27 -43.45 -13.19 -7.12
C ARG A 27 -43.76 -13.33 -5.63
N GLN A 28 -44.97 -13.74 -5.25
CA GLN A 28 -45.30 -13.98 -3.84
C GLN A 28 -44.46 -15.10 -3.23
N GLN A 29 -44.23 -16.19 -3.95
CA GLN A 29 -43.42 -17.31 -3.48
C GLN A 29 -41.94 -16.92 -3.30
N LEU A 30 -41.37 -16.14 -4.22
CA LEU A 30 -40.00 -15.61 -4.07
C LEU A 30 -39.88 -14.62 -2.90
N SER A 31 -40.87 -13.74 -2.72
CA SER A 31 -40.88 -12.80 -1.59
C SER A 31 -41.00 -13.52 -0.23
N GLU A 32 -41.78 -14.60 -0.15
CA GLU A 32 -41.86 -15.44 1.06
C GLU A 32 -40.54 -16.17 1.33
N LEU A 33 -39.84 -16.62 0.29
CA LEU A 33 -38.54 -17.29 0.41
C LEU A 33 -37.45 -16.31 0.88
N LEU A 34 -37.46 -15.08 0.34
CA LEU A 34 -36.60 -13.99 0.81
C LEU A 34 -36.87 -13.65 2.27
N LYS A 35 -38.14 -13.51 2.66
CA LYS A 35 -38.51 -13.20 4.05
C LYS A 35 -38.04 -14.27 5.05
N ARG A 36 -38.05 -15.55 4.65
CA ARG A 36 -37.55 -16.67 5.48
C ARG A 36 -36.02 -16.68 5.57
N LEU A 37 -35.32 -16.27 4.51
CA LEU A 37 -33.87 -16.11 4.53
C LEU A 37 -33.45 -14.86 5.32
N GLU A 38 -34.23 -13.79 5.29
CA GLU A 38 -34.02 -12.59 6.12
C GLU A 38 -34.26 -12.90 7.60
N LEU A 39 -35.27 -13.69 7.94
CA LEU A 39 -35.47 -14.18 9.32
C LEU A 39 -34.30 -15.02 9.86
N LEU A 40 -33.53 -15.70 9.01
CA LEU A 40 -32.29 -16.39 9.41
C LEU A 40 -31.14 -15.43 9.74
N LEU A 41 -31.20 -14.21 9.22
CA LEU A 41 -30.20 -13.17 9.45
C LEU A 41 -30.54 -12.30 10.68
N ASP A 42 -31.79 -12.33 11.14
CA ASP A 42 -32.30 -11.51 12.26
C ASP A 42 -32.32 -12.24 13.63
N GLU A 43 -32.06 -13.56 13.71
CA GLU A 43 -31.96 -14.28 15.00
C GLU A 43 -30.53 -14.20 15.59
N ASP A 44 -30.20 -13.04 16.18
CA ASP A 44 -28.97 -12.81 16.94
C ASP A 44 -29.21 -12.86 18.46
N GLU A 45 -28.98 -14.03 19.06
CA GLU A 45 -28.41 -14.11 20.42
C GLU A 45 -27.14 -14.97 20.34
N LEU A 46 -26.09 -14.39 19.75
CA LEU A 46 -24.75 -14.96 19.73
C LEU A 46 -24.14 -14.86 21.14
N ILE A 47 -23.88 -16.00 21.77
CA ILE A 47 -23.19 -16.04 23.06
C ILE A 47 -21.69 -16.05 22.79
N GLU A 48 -20.98 -14.98 23.14
CA GLU A 48 -19.52 -14.97 23.07
C GLU A 48 -18.93 -15.85 24.19
N VAL A 49 -18.07 -16.80 23.81
CA VAL A 49 -17.38 -17.69 24.74
C VAL A 49 -15.89 -17.69 24.43
N ASP A 50 -15.06 -17.49 25.45
CA ASP A 50 -13.61 -17.60 25.33
C ASP A 50 -13.19 -19.07 25.36
N TYR A 51 -12.61 -19.54 24.25
CA TYR A 51 -11.97 -20.85 24.14
C TYR A 51 -10.55 -20.66 23.62
N ASP A 52 -9.54 -21.03 24.42
CA ASP A 52 -8.11 -20.85 24.11
C ASP A 52 -7.64 -19.42 23.79
N GLY A 53 -8.35 -18.40 24.28
CA GLY A 53 -7.94 -16.99 24.18
C GLY A 53 -8.29 -16.31 22.85
N GLU A 54 -9.10 -16.95 22.01
CA GLU A 54 -9.76 -16.33 20.86
C GLU A 54 -11.27 -16.18 21.18
N PRO A 55 -11.88 -15.00 20.96
CA PRO A 55 -13.31 -14.83 21.15
C PRO A 55 -14.07 -15.56 20.05
N VAL A 56 -14.88 -16.56 20.42
CA VAL A 56 -15.69 -17.35 19.46
C VAL A 56 -17.16 -17.23 19.82
N SER A 57 -18.01 -16.94 18.83
CA SER A 57 -19.46 -16.88 19.00
C SER A 57 -20.08 -18.29 18.96
N ALA A 58 -20.83 -18.67 20.00
CA ALA A 58 -21.51 -19.95 20.10
C ALA A 58 -23.03 -19.79 19.91
N LEU A 59 -23.62 -20.59 19.02
CA LEU A 59 -25.06 -20.68 18.81
C LEU A 59 -25.63 -21.91 19.56
N PRO A 60 -26.79 -21.80 20.24
CA PRO A 60 -27.46 -22.95 20.83
C PRO A 60 -27.73 -24.04 19.79
N ARG A 61 -27.63 -25.31 20.21
CA ARG A 61 -27.83 -26.48 19.32
C ARG A 61 -29.20 -26.44 18.65
N GLU A 62 -30.21 -25.99 19.38
CA GLU A 62 -31.58 -25.84 18.91
C GLU A 62 -31.68 -24.80 17.78
N SER A 63 -31.02 -23.64 17.93
CA SER A 63 -30.95 -22.60 16.89
C SER A 63 -30.20 -23.06 15.65
N VAL A 64 -29.06 -23.76 15.83
CA VAL A 64 -28.30 -24.33 14.69
C VAL A 64 -29.15 -25.35 13.93
N TRP A 65 -29.86 -26.23 14.65
CA TRP A 65 -30.74 -27.22 14.03
C TRP A 65 -31.94 -26.57 13.33
N GLN A 66 -32.54 -25.55 13.93
CA GLN A 66 -33.67 -24.82 13.36
C GLN A 66 -33.27 -24.02 12.11
N ASN A 67 -32.09 -23.41 12.13
CA ASN A 67 -31.52 -22.73 10.96
C ASN A 67 -31.22 -23.72 9.84
N LEU A 68 -30.64 -24.89 10.16
CA LEU A 68 -30.41 -25.96 9.20
C LEU A 68 -31.72 -26.45 8.58
N CYS A 69 -32.76 -26.68 9.38
CA CYS A 69 -34.08 -27.10 8.90
C CYS A 69 -34.72 -26.03 8.02
N THR A 70 -34.61 -24.76 8.40
CA THR A 70 -35.16 -23.63 7.63
C THR A 70 -34.43 -23.46 6.30
N LEU A 71 -33.10 -23.59 6.28
CA LEU A 71 -32.30 -23.57 5.06
C LEU A 71 -32.64 -24.74 4.14
N GLN A 72 -32.82 -25.95 4.69
CA GLN A 72 -33.28 -27.11 3.91
C GLN A 72 -34.67 -26.88 3.33
N ASN A 73 -35.61 -26.35 4.12
CA ASN A 73 -36.95 -26.02 3.62
C ASN A 73 -36.92 -24.94 2.54
N CYS A 74 -36.05 -23.93 2.67
CA CYS A 74 -35.85 -22.91 1.64
C CYS A 74 -35.25 -23.53 0.37
N SER A 75 -34.30 -24.45 0.51
CA SER A 75 -33.72 -25.18 -0.63
C SER A 75 -34.77 -26.01 -1.37
N VAL A 76 -35.65 -26.72 -0.64
CA VAL A 76 -36.75 -27.50 -1.24
C VAL A 76 -37.74 -26.56 -1.93
N THR A 77 -38.17 -25.49 -1.25
CA THR A 77 -39.12 -24.51 -1.82
C THR A 77 -38.54 -23.84 -3.07
N LEU A 78 -37.24 -23.51 -3.06
CA LEU A 78 -36.56 -22.91 -4.20
C LEU A 78 -36.48 -23.89 -5.37
N SER A 79 -36.16 -25.16 -5.12
CA SER A 79 -36.17 -26.20 -6.14
C SER A 79 -37.56 -26.37 -6.75
N ASP A 80 -38.62 -26.41 -5.93
CA ASP A 80 -40.00 -26.53 -6.40
C ASP A 80 -40.43 -25.32 -7.25
N VAL A 81 -40.06 -24.10 -6.84
CA VAL A 81 -40.34 -22.87 -7.58
C VAL A 81 -39.57 -22.86 -8.91
N MET A 82 -38.31 -23.28 -8.90
CA MET A 82 -37.49 -23.40 -10.12
C MET A 82 -38.07 -24.44 -11.08
N ASP A 83 -38.51 -25.59 -10.59
CA ASP A 83 -39.08 -26.65 -11.40
C ASP A 83 -40.44 -26.25 -11.99
N GLN A 84 -41.30 -25.59 -11.21
CA GLN A 84 -42.57 -25.04 -11.70
C GLN A 84 -42.35 -23.94 -12.74
N PHE A 85 -41.33 -23.09 -12.55
CA PHE A 85 -41.00 -22.04 -13.50
C PHE A 85 -40.46 -22.61 -14.82
N LYS A 86 -39.55 -23.59 -14.74
CA LYS A 86 -39.07 -24.33 -15.91
C LYS A 86 -40.21 -25.02 -16.66
N GLN A 87 -41.14 -25.66 -15.93
CA GLN A 87 -42.31 -26.29 -16.52
C GLN A 87 -43.20 -25.27 -17.25
N LYS A 88 -43.40 -24.07 -16.69
CA LYS A 88 -44.22 -23.01 -17.31
C LYS A 88 -43.57 -22.36 -18.53
N ILE A 89 -42.23 -22.30 -18.58
CA ILE A 89 -41.50 -21.90 -19.79
C ILE A 89 -41.75 -22.91 -20.91
N GLN A 90 -41.75 -24.22 -20.60
CA GLN A 90 -42.04 -25.28 -21.59
C GLN A 90 -43.50 -25.22 -22.08
N GLU A 91 -44.46 -25.00 -21.19
CA GLU A 91 -45.87 -24.83 -21.57
C GLU A 91 -46.11 -23.59 -22.44
N SER A 92 -45.32 -22.52 -22.23
CA SER A 92 -45.32 -21.33 -23.09
C SER A 92 -44.74 -21.58 -24.48
N ALA A 93 -43.83 -22.55 -24.64
CA ALA A 93 -43.18 -22.89 -25.90
C ALA A 93 -44.03 -23.84 -26.78
N ALA A 94 -45.00 -24.54 -26.19
CA ALA A 94 -45.83 -25.56 -26.84
C ALA A 94 -47.07 -25.01 -27.58
N VAL A 95 -47.20 -23.68 -27.73
CA VAL A 95 -48.32 -23.04 -28.42
C VAL A 95 -47.81 -22.37 -29.70
N ASP A 96 -48.01 -23.03 -30.85
CA ASP A 96 -47.68 -22.49 -32.17
C ASP A 96 -48.88 -21.69 -32.74
N PRO A 97 -48.69 -20.42 -33.17
CA PRO A 97 -49.73 -19.65 -33.82
C PRO A 97 -49.80 -19.94 -35.33
N GLY A 98 -50.24 -21.15 -35.73
CA GLY A 98 -50.83 -21.33 -37.06
C GLY A 98 -50.58 -22.65 -37.82
N ALA A 99 -51.25 -23.72 -37.41
CA ALA A 99 -51.94 -24.69 -38.29
C ALA A 99 -52.93 -25.45 -37.39
N PHE A 100 -54.26 -25.47 -37.56
CA PHE A 100 -55.02 -25.70 -38.79
C PHE A 100 -54.21 -26.41 -39.89
N GLU A 101 -54.20 -27.74 -39.73
CA GLU A 101 -54.38 -28.76 -40.76
C GLU A 101 -53.19 -29.31 -41.58
N LEU A 102 -52.88 -30.57 -41.24
CA LEU A 102 -52.81 -31.77 -42.10
C LEU A 102 -51.52 -32.17 -42.83
N GLU A 103 -50.93 -33.21 -42.23
CA GLU A 103 -50.44 -34.49 -42.80
C GLU A 103 -49.13 -34.59 -43.62
N ARG A 104 -48.41 -35.65 -43.22
CA ARG A 104 -47.01 -36.00 -43.49
C ARG A 104 -46.97 -37.24 -44.39
N THR A 105 -46.04 -37.33 -45.34
CA THR A 105 -45.63 -38.63 -45.93
C THR A 105 -44.09 -38.78 -46.05
N GLN A 106 -43.60 -39.78 -45.31
CA GLN A 106 -42.61 -40.86 -45.57
C GLN A 106 -41.19 -40.66 -46.19
N SER A 107 -40.23 -41.32 -45.49
CA SER A 107 -39.10 -42.19 -45.95
C SER A 107 -37.87 -41.51 -46.60
N SER A 108 -36.63 -42.02 -46.60
CA SER A 108 -35.85 -43.06 -45.90
C SER A 108 -34.42 -43.06 -46.50
N SER A 109 -33.42 -43.58 -45.76
CA SER A 109 -32.21 -44.30 -46.27
C SER A 109 -31.12 -43.48 -47.01
N SER A 110 -29.82 -43.78 -47.07
CA SER A 110 -28.86 -44.72 -46.43
C SER A 110 -27.54 -44.68 -47.25
N ILE A 111 -26.41 -45.18 -46.69
CA ILE A 111 -25.28 -45.90 -47.33
C ILE A 111 -23.85 -45.27 -47.30
N ASP A 112 -22.95 -46.17 -46.88
CA ASP A 112 -21.48 -46.24 -46.68
C ASP A 112 -20.54 -46.28 -47.92
N CYS A 113 -19.23 -46.31 -47.59
CA CYS A 113 -18.07 -47.05 -48.17
C CYS A 113 -16.97 -46.16 -48.79
N SER A 114 -15.64 -46.41 -48.74
CA SER A 114 -14.72 -47.36 -48.08
C SER A 114 -13.27 -47.14 -48.62
N SER A 115 -12.23 -47.59 -47.88
CA SER A 115 -10.89 -48.09 -48.33
C SER A 115 -9.83 -47.06 -48.82
N SER A 116 -8.50 -47.24 -48.74
CA SER A 116 -7.60 -48.38 -48.44
C SER A 116 -6.19 -47.92 -47.98
N ASP A 117 -5.38 -48.89 -47.52
CA ASP A 117 -4.04 -48.87 -46.92
C ASP A 117 -2.84 -48.40 -47.79
N ASP A 118 -1.74 -47.97 -47.16
CA ASP A 118 -0.41 -48.62 -47.24
C ASP A 118 0.62 -47.99 -46.26
N VAL A 119 1.58 -48.80 -45.80
CA VAL A 119 2.50 -48.61 -44.66
C VAL A 119 3.95 -48.45 -45.13
N ASP A 120 4.75 -47.60 -44.48
CA ASP A 120 6.23 -47.70 -44.42
C ASP A 120 6.74 -47.28 -43.02
N GLU A 121 7.61 -48.11 -42.42
CA GLU A 121 8.30 -47.87 -41.14
C GLU A 121 9.77 -47.43 -41.38
N GLU A 122 10.19 -46.31 -40.77
CA GLU A 122 11.61 -45.95 -40.55
C GLU A 122 11.81 -45.33 -39.14
N ILE A 123 13.00 -45.57 -38.58
CA ILE A 123 13.32 -45.60 -37.14
C ILE A 123 13.71 -44.23 -36.55
N ASP A 124 12.88 -43.81 -35.58
CA ASP A 124 13.16 -43.19 -34.26
C ASP A 124 14.42 -42.31 -34.07
N VAL A 125 14.21 -40.99 -34.13
CA VAL A 125 15.04 -39.98 -33.47
C VAL A 125 14.27 -39.39 -32.28
N GLY A 126 14.10 -40.20 -31.24
CA GLY A 126 13.99 -39.78 -29.84
C GLY A 126 12.80 -38.89 -29.51
N PHE A 127 11.59 -39.23 -29.96
CA PHE A 127 10.37 -38.60 -29.46
C PHE A 127 10.10 -39.08 -28.02
N HIS A 128 10.30 -38.21 -27.03
CA HIS A 128 9.99 -38.51 -25.61
C HIS A 128 8.51 -38.23 -25.32
N ASP A 129 7.77 -39.26 -24.92
CA ASP A 129 6.40 -39.12 -24.43
C ASP A 129 6.35 -38.28 -23.14
N VAL A 130 5.22 -37.61 -22.90
CA VAL A 130 4.99 -36.80 -21.70
C VAL A 130 4.32 -37.64 -20.61
N GLU A 131 4.71 -37.45 -19.35
CA GLU A 131 4.09 -38.18 -18.25
C GLU A 131 2.62 -37.75 -18.04
N PRO A 132 1.66 -38.70 -17.98
CA PRO A 132 0.25 -38.37 -17.72
C PRO A 132 0.08 -37.83 -16.30
N VAL A 133 -0.85 -36.89 -16.15
CA VAL A 133 -1.26 -36.43 -14.83
C VAL A 133 -1.93 -37.55 -14.05
N LYS A 134 -1.40 -37.83 -12.86
CA LYS A 134 -1.92 -38.87 -11.95
C LYS A 134 -2.85 -38.24 -10.90
N GLY A 135 -4.08 -38.76 -10.82
CA GLY A 135 -5.05 -38.42 -9.77
C GLY A 135 -6.12 -37.43 -10.22
N ARG A 136 -7.37 -37.69 -9.77
CA ARG A 136 -8.59 -36.99 -10.23
C ARG A 136 -8.55 -35.48 -10.00
N LYS A 137 -8.02 -35.02 -8.85
CA LYS A 137 -7.94 -33.58 -8.53
C LYS A 137 -6.95 -32.82 -9.42
N ALA A 138 -5.80 -33.43 -9.71
CA ALA A 138 -4.77 -32.83 -10.57
C ALA A 138 -5.20 -32.85 -12.05
N ALA A 139 -5.87 -33.92 -12.50
CA ALA A 139 -6.41 -34.00 -13.85
C ALA A 139 -7.53 -32.98 -14.09
N VAL A 140 -8.44 -32.77 -13.12
CA VAL A 140 -9.48 -31.73 -13.22
C VAL A 140 -8.86 -30.33 -13.25
N ALA A 141 -7.82 -30.08 -12.44
CA ALA A 141 -7.13 -28.80 -12.44
C ALA A 141 -6.45 -28.51 -13.78
N LEU A 142 -5.70 -29.47 -14.33
CA LEU A 142 -5.06 -29.31 -15.64
C LEU A 142 -6.08 -29.23 -16.78
N ASN A 143 -7.18 -29.99 -16.71
CA ASN A 143 -8.24 -29.93 -17.71
C ASN A 143 -8.89 -28.55 -17.74
N ASN A 144 -9.19 -27.97 -16.58
CA ASN A 144 -9.75 -26.63 -16.50
C ASN A 144 -8.78 -25.58 -17.06
N ASP A 145 -7.48 -25.71 -16.77
CA ASP A 145 -6.44 -24.81 -17.28
C ASP A 145 -6.27 -24.89 -18.80
N VAL A 146 -6.23 -26.10 -19.37
CA VAL A 146 -6.15 -26.29 -20.83
C VAL A 146 -7.43 -25.80 -21.51
N THR A 147 -8.59 -26.08 -20.93
CA THR A 147 -9.91 -25.64 -21.42
C THR A 147 -10.01 -24.12 -21.45
N GLU A 148 -9.59 -23.45 -20.38
CA GLU A 148 -9.55 -21.98 -20.30
C GLU A 148 -8.54 -21.36 -21.29
N ARG A 149 -7.37 -21.99 -21.51
CA ARG A 149 -6.40 -21.53 -22.52
C ARG A 149 -6.93 -21.64 -23.95
N VAL A 150 -7.66 -22.71 -24.26
CA VAL A 150 -8.26 -22.90 -25.60
C VAL A 150 -9.44 -21.93 -25.81
N GLU A 151 -10.30 -21.74 -24.81
CA GLU A 151 -11.41 -20.77 -24.84
C GLU A 151 -10.89 -19.35 -25.14
N ASN A 152 -9.82 -18.96 -24.44
CA ASN A 152 -9.17 -17.67 -24.63
C ASN A 152 -8.45 -17.53 -25.98
N ALA A 153 -7.98 -18.64 -26.57
CA ALA A 153 -7.30 -18.63 -27.86
C ALA A 153 -8.26 -18.53 -29.05
N LEU A 154 -9.43 -19.17 -28.98
CA LEU A 154 -10.42 -19.20 -30.06
C LEU A 154 -11.29 -17.94 -30.09
N ARG A 155 -11.52 -17.28 -28.94
CA ARG A 155 -12.30 -16.02 -28.82
C ARG A 155 -13.69 -16.05 -29.48
N ASP A 156 -14.26 -17.23 -29.65
CA ASP A 156 -15.58 -17.50 -30.20
C ASP A 156 -16.15 -18.75 -29.50
N ASP A 157 -17.29 -18.58 -28.83
CA ASP A 157 -17.95 -19.63 -28.05
C ASP A 157 -18.41 -20.79 -28.95
N GLU A 158 -18.77 -20.51 -30.22
CA GLU A 158 -19.12 -21.56 -31.18
C GLU A 158 -17.90 -22.36 -31.64
N GLU A 159 -16.75 -21.72 -31.86
CA GLU A 159 -15.50 -22.44 -32.16
C GLU A 159 -15.00 -23.24 -30.97
N PHE A 160 -15.22 -22.73 -29.75
CA PHE A 160 -14.84 -23.43 -28.54
C PHE A 160 -15.70 -24.67 -28.28
N ASP A 161 -17.00 -24.62 -28.55
CA ASP A 161 -17.86 -25.79 -28.47
C ASP A 161 -17.57 -26.81 -29.58
N ARG A 162 -17.19 -26.35 -30.79
CA ARG A 162 -16.63 -27.22 -31.83
C ARG A 162 -15.33 -27.88 -31.39
N PHE A 163 -14.45 -27.16 -30.70
CA PHE A 163 -13.22 -27.71 -30.13
C PHE A 163 -13.54 -28.78 -29.07
N LYS A 164 -14.46 -28.54 -28.15
CA LYS A 164 -14.85 -29.52 -27.12
C LYS A 164 -15.40 -30.81 -27.76
N ALA A 165 -16.20 -30.67 -28.83
CA ALA A 165 -16.73 -31.81 -29.56
C ALA A 165 -15.60 -32.63 -30.22
N ASN A 166 -14.69 -31.98 -30.95
CA ASN A 166 -13.55 -32.65 -31.58
C ASN A 166 -12.59 -33.25 -30.53
N ALA A 167 -12.33 -32.55 -29.43
CA ALA A 167 -11.49 -33.03 -28.33
C ALA A 167 -12.11 -34.26 -27.62
N LEU A 168 -13.44 -34.32 -27.53
CA LEU A 168 -14.16 -35.47 -26.99
C LEU A 168 -14.12 -36.66 -27.95
N GLU A 169 -14.36 -36.46 -29.24
CA GLU A 169 -14.25 -37.52 -30.25
C GLU A 169 -12.83 -38.08 -30.36
N PHE A 170 -11.82 -37.21 -30.30
CA PHE A 170 -10.42 -37.62 -30.20
C PHE A 170 -10.13 -38.39 -28.90
N GLY A 171 -10.62 -37.90 -27.75
CA GLY A 171 -10.46 -38.56 -26.46
C GLY A 171 -11.17 -39.92 -26.36
N MET A 172 -12.22 -40.15 -27.14
CA MET A 172 -12.92 -41.44 -27.29
C MET A 172 -12.27 -42.36 -28.32
N GLY A 173 -11.27 -41.88 -29.07
CA GLY A 173 -10.56 -42.62 -30.11
C GLY A 173 -11.33 -42.75 -31.43
N HIS A 174 -12.33 -41.89 -31.66
CA HIS A 174 -13.09 -41.85 -32.92
C HIS A 174 -12.49 -40.90 -33.96
N GLU A 175 -11.60 -39.99 -33.53
CA GLU A 175 -10.84 -39.08 -34.41
C GLU A 175 -9.33 -39.40 -34.37
N SER A 176 -8.63 -39.23 -35.50
CA SER A 176 -7.17 -39.44 -35.53
C SER A 176 -6.42 -38.25 -34.95
N ALA A 177 -5.23 -38.51 -34.40
CA ALA A 177 -4.38 -37.46 -33.85
C ALA A 177 -3.95 -36.42 -34.87
N GLU A 178 -3.75 -36.80 -36.14
CA GLU A 178 -3.40 -35.87 -37.22
C GLU A 178 -4.56 -34.96 -37.58
N SER A 179 -5.79 -35.49 -37.64
CA SER A 179 -7.01 -34.69 -37.90
C SER A 179 -7.24 -33.69 -36.78
N PHE A 180 -7.20 -34.17 -35.54
CA PHE A 180 -7.41 -33.33 -34.37
C PHE A 180 -6.32 -32.25 -34.27
N TYR A 181 -5.04 -32.61 -34.47
CA TYR A 181 -3.96 -31.63 -34.46
C TYR A 181 -4.09 -30.60 -35.61
N ALA A 182 -4.46 -31.02 -36.82
CA ALA A 182 -4.66 -30.11 -37.94
C ALA A 182 -5.79 -29.10 -37.66
N TYR A 183 -6.88 -29.56 -37.02
CA TYR A 183 -7.94 -28.68 -36.53
C TYR A 183 -7.40 -27.66 -35.52
N LEU A 184 -6.62 -28.09 -34.54
CA LEU A 184 -6.00 -27.17 -33.56
C LEU A 184 -5.06 -26.18 -34.23
N ALA A 185 -4.21 -26.61 -35.16
CA ALA A 185 -3.24 -25.74 -35.83
C ALA A 185 -3.89 -24.72 -36.77
N GLN A 186 -5.08 -25.01 -37.29
CA GLN A 186 -5.84 -24.09 -38.13
C GLN A 186 -6.55 -22.99 -37.32
N HIS A 187 -7.03 -23.33 -36.12
CA HIS A 187 -7.87 -22.45 -35.31
C HIS A 187 -7.15 -21.79 -34.13
N ILE A 188 -6.06 -22.39 -33.64
CA ILE A 188 -5.28 -21.88 -32.51
C ILE A 188 -3.94 -21.32 -32.99
N PRO A 189 -3.58 -20.06 -32.64
CA PRO A 189 -2.32 -19.46 -33.04
C PRO A 189 -1.08 -20.24 -32.55
N ALA A 190 -0.08 -20.38 -33.43
CA ALA A 190 1.13 -21.16 -33.17
C ALA A 190 1.83 -20.92 -31.81
N PRO A 191 1.99 -19.68 -31.29
CA PRO A 191 2.68 -19.45 -30.01
C PRO A 191 1.97 -20.05 -28.78
N VAL A 192 0.66 -20.28 -28.88
CA VAL A 192 -0.17 -20.81 -27.77
C VAL A 192 -0.42 -22.31 -27.96
N LEU A 193 -0.55 -22.74 -29.21
CA LEU A 193 -0.78 -24.14 -29.61
C LEU A 193 0.22 -25.10 -28.98
N ASP A 194 1.52 -24.77 -28.98
CA ASP A 194 2.59 -25.62 -28.43
C ASP A 194 2.33 -26.00 -26.97
N SER A 195 1.96 -25.03 -26.14
CA SER A 195 1.69 -25.23 -24.72
C SER A 195 0.39 -26.01 -24.46
N ILE A 196 -0.62 -25.82 -25.33
CA ILE A 196 -1.93 -26.48 -25.21
C ILE A 196 -1.78 -27.96 -25.55
N VAL A 197 -1.08 -28.29 -26.63
CA VAL A 197 -0.98 -29.67 -27.12
C VAL A 197 -0.18 -30.54 -26.15
N VAL A 198 0.90 -30.01 -25.56
CA VAL A 198 1.71 -30.73 -24.55
C VAL A 198 0.90 -31.03 -23.28
N ASP A 199 0.15 -30.07 -22.75
CA ASP A 199 -0.63 -30.29 -21.53
C ASP A 199 -1.92 -31.08 -21.78
N PHE A 200 -2.55 -30.92 -22.96
CA PHE A 200 -3.66 -31.76 -23.39
C PHE A 200 -3.22 -33.22 -23.52
N ALA A 201 -2.03 -33.47 -24.08
CA ALA A 201 -1.44 -34.80 -24.13
C ALA A 201 -1.26 -35.41 -22.72
N ARG A 202 -0.87 -34.62 -21.70
CA ARG A 202 -0.75 -35.11 -20.31
C ARG A 202 -2.08 -35.47 -19.65
N LEU A 203 -3.21 -34.97 -20.16
CA LEU A 203 -4.55 -35.38 -19.72
C LEU A 203 -4.97 -36.74 -20.27
N LEU A 204 -4.31 -37.21 -21.33
CA LEU A 204 -4.61 -38.50 -21.96
C LEU A 204 -3.83 -39.61 -21.25
N PRO A 205 -4.52 -40.53 -20.55
CA PRO A 205 -3.85 -41.61 -19.82
C PRO A 205 -3.36 -42.73 -20.76
N GLN A 206 -3.93 -42.83 -21.96
CA GLN A 206 -3.61 -43.88 -22.93
C GLN A 206 -2.50 -43.43 -23.89
N PRO A 207 -1.34 -44.12 -23.93
CA PRO A 207 -0.26 -43.79 -24.85
C PRO A 207 -0.68 -43.82 -26.33
N ALA A 208 -1.67 -44.64 -26.67
CA ALA A 208 -2.20 -44.79 -28.04
C ALA A 208 -2.85 -43.51 -28.60
N LEU A 209 -3.34 -42.61 -27.75
CA LEU A 209 -3.87 -41.29 -28.16
C LEU A 209 -2.82 -40.20 -27.95
N ARG A 210 -2.03 -40.30 -26.88
CA ARG A 210 -1.07 -39.28 -26.47
C ARG A 210 0.15 -39.18 -27.39
N VAL A 211 0.79 -40.31 -27.68
CA VAL A 211 2.04 -40.34 -28.45
C VAL A 211 1.82 -39.87 -29.90
N PRO A 212 0.74 -40.29 -30.61
CA PRO A 212 0.48 -39.78 -31.96
C PRO A 212 0.18 -38.28 -32.02
N LEU A 213 -0.53 -37.72 -31.03
CA LEU A 213 -0.83 -36.28 -30.97
C LEU A 213 0.43 -35.43 -30.86
N LEU A 214 1.35 -35.86 -29.98
CA LEU A 214 2.61 -35.16 -29.82
C LEU A 214 3.56 -35.36 -31.01
N LYS A 215 3.48 -36.50 -31.70
CA LYS A 215 4.25 -36.74 -32.93
C LYS A 215 3.79 -35.81 -34.06
N ALA A 216 2.47 -35.67 -34.26
CA ALA A 216 1.90 -34.73 -35.22
C ALA A 216 2.31 -33.28 -34.93
N HIS A 217 2.37 -32.91 -33.65
CA HIS A 217 2.86 -31.60 -33.21
C HIS A 217 4.34 -31.37 -33.53
N TYR A 218 5.18 -32.34 -33.20
CA TYR A 218 6.63 -32.27 -33.43
C TYR A 218 6.98 -32.17 -34.93
N GLU A 219 6.28 -32.93 -35.79
CA GLU A 219 6.45 -32.88 -37.24
C GLU A 219 6.02 -31.52 -37.83
N HIS A 220 4.97 -30.90 -37.28
CA HIS A 220 4.54 -29.55 -37.69
C HIS A 220 5.58 -28.48 -37.35
N MET A 221 6.16 -28.52 -36.14
CA MET A 221 7.21 -27.59 -35.73
C MET A 221 8.47 -27.69 -36.60
N GLN A 222 8.87 -28.91 -36.98
CA GLN A 222 10.02 -29.10 -37.88
C GLN A 222 9.78 -28.54 -39.29
N ASN A 223 8.55 -28.63 -39.79
CA ASN A 223 8.17 -28.12 -41.12
C ASN A 223 8.06 -26.58 -41.16
N GLU A 224 7.61 -25.92 -40.09
CA GLU A 224 7.58 -24.44 -39.97
C GLU A 224 9.00 -23.83 -39.91
N LEU A 225 9.95 -24.49 -39.24
CA LEU A 225 11.38 -24.09 -39.21
C LEU A 225 12.08 -24.21 -40.57
N SER A 226 11.49 -24.94 -41.53
CA SER A 226 12.05 -25.23 -42.84
C SER A 226 11.56 -24.29 -43.96
N ARG A 227 10.69 -23.31 -43.67
CA ARG A 227 10.19 -22.33 -44.66
C ARG A 227 11.17 -21.15 -44.86
N PRO A 228 11.53 -20.77 -46.10
CA PRO A 228 12.53 -19.73 -46.34
C PRO A 228 11.97 -18.33 -46.07
N SER A 229 12.56 -17.67 -45.07
CA SER A 229 12.42 -16.23 -44.80
C SER A 229 12.91 -15.39 -45.97
N ILE A 230 12.05 -14.50 -46.49
CA ILE A 230 12.46 -13.40 -47.37
C ILE A 230 13.15 -12.34 -46.50
N ALA A 231 14.41 -12.60 -46.20
CA ALA A 231 15.38 -11.63 -45.72
C ALA A 231 16.54 -11.58 -46.71
N SER A 232 16.37 -10.79 -47.78
CA SER A 232 17.47 -10.44 -48.67
C SER A 232 17.24 -9.06 -49.30
N PHE A 233 17.43 -8.02 -48.50
CA PHE A 233 18.09 -6.81 -49.01
C PHE A 233 19.15 -6.36 -48.01
N LYS A 234 20.41 -6.65 -48.38
CA LYS A 234 21.62 -6.29 -47.66
C LYS A 234 21.81 -4.77 -47.63
N ASN A 235 22.25 -4.31 -46.46
CA ASN A 235 23.06 -3.13 -46.17
C ASN A 235 23.85 -2.56 -47.36
N LYS A 236 23.79 -1.22 -47.52
CA LYS A 236 24.93 -0.38 -47.94
C LYS A 236 24.64 1.11 -47.72
N SER A 237 25.20 1.70 -46.65
CA SER A 237 26.27 2.72 -46.72
C SER A 237 26.41 3.53 -45.42
N TYR A 238 27.63 3.47 -44.85
CA TYR A 238 28.45 4.50 -44.19
C TYR A 238 27.73 5.63 -43.39
N SER A 239 27.89 5.76 -42.06
CA SER A 239 29.08 6.15 -41.28
C SER A 239 29.74 7.49 -41.68
N THR A 240 30.05 8.30 -40.64
CA THR A 240 30.75 9.62 -40.57
C THR A 240 29.78 10.81 -40.60
N VAL A 241 29.55 11.60 -39.53
CA VAL A 241 30.44 12.57 -38.84
C VAL A 241 29.88 12.80 -37.42
N LEU A 242 30.58 12.37 -36.35
CA LEU A 242 31.41 13.17 -35.42
C LEU A 242 30.72 14.36 -34.69
N THR A 243 30.58 14.15 -33.38
CA THR A 243 30.94 15.05 -32.25
C THR A 243 30.18 16.36 -32.02
N SER A 244 29.38 16.37 -30.96
CA SER A 244 29.53 17.33 -29.86
C SER A 244 29.27 16.65 -28.52
N ARG A 245 30.36 16.33 -27.82
CA ARG A 245 30.36 15.96 -26.40
C ARG A 245 30.12 17.22 -25.56
N SER A 246 29.14 17.15 -24.66
CA SER A 246 29.23 17.74 -23.33
C SER A 246 28.47 16.83 -22.35
N SER A 247 29.26 15.97 -21.72
CA SER A 247 29.00 15.15 -20.53
C SER A 247 28.34 15.94 -19.39
N THR A 248 27.42 15.31 -18.65
CA THR A 248 27.73 14.70 -17.35
C THR A 248 27.14 13.29 -17.20
N SER A 249 27.91 12.28 -17.60
CA SER A 249 27.80 10.91 -17.10
C SER A 249 29.11 10.60 -16.36
N SER A 250 29.02 10.53 -15.03
CA SER A 250 30.04 10.04 -14.09
C SER A 250 29.28 9.82 -12.78
N SER A 251 29.36 8.72 -12.04
CA SER A 251 30.37 7.67 -11.99
C SER A 251 29.82 6.53 -11.13
N ILE A 252 29.82 5.31 -11.66
CA ILE A 252 29.93 4.10 -10.84
C ILE A 252 31.42 4.02 -10.51
N ASP A 253 31.81 4.53 -9.34
CA ASP A 253 33.09 4.22 -8.73
C ASP A 253 32.96 4.30 -7.20
N GLU A 254 33.78 3.49 -6.53
CA GLU A 254 34.03 3.37 -5.09
C GLU A 254 32.93 2.76 -4.19
N ALA A 255 32.97 1.43 -4.07
CA ALA A 255 32.91 0.76 -2.77
C ALA A 255 34.03 -0.29 -2.78
N GLY A 256 34.95 -0.23 -1.82
CA GLY A 256 36.29 -0.82 -1.94
C GLY A 256 36.40 -2.35 -1.83
N SER A 257 37.40 -2.85 -2.56
CA SER A 257 38.35 -3.93 -2.24
C SER A 257 37.81 -5.29 -1.78
N SER A 258 37.59 -6.20 -2.74
CA SER A 258 38.22 -7.53 -2.77
C SER A 258 37.90 -8.23 -4.10
N ASP A 259 38.91 -8.48 -4.92
CA ASP A 259 39.10 -9.64 -5.80
C ASP A 259 37.95 -10.15 -6.70
N ASP A 260 37.14 -9.28 -7.32
CA ASP A 260 36.35 -9.69 -8.49
C ASP A 260 36.98 -9.05 -9.74
N GLU A 261 37.70 -9.87 -10.49
CA GLU A 261 38.13 -9.58 -11.86
C GLU A 261 36.92 -9.13 -12.69
N ASP A 262 37.16 -8.20 -13.63
CA ASP A 262 36.18 -7.51 -14.47
C ASP A 262 35.26 -8.46 -15.27
N GLU A 263 34.24 -9.05 -14.65
CA GLU A 263 33.10 -9.62 -15.36
C GLU A 263 32.26 -8.48 -15.93
N GLU A 264 32.15 -8.38 -17.26
CA GLU A 264 31.34 -7.37 -17.95
C GLU A 264 29.84 -7.48 -17.57
N TYR A 265 29.39 -8.67 -17.15
CA TYR A 265 28.01 -9.00 -16.79
C TYR A 265 27.93 -9.83 -15.49
N PRO A 266 28.16 -9.24 -14.30
CA PRO A 266 28.07 -9.97 -13.05
C PRO A 266 26.67 -10.53 -12.80
N SER A 267 26.57 -11.73 -12.24
CA SER A 267 25.29 -12.41 -11.94
C SER A 267 24.46 -11.74 -10.82
N THR A 268 25.08 -10.88 -10.01
CA THR A 268 24.43 -10.13 -8.93
C THR A 268 24.88 -8.67 -8.96
N ILE A 269 23.94 -7.73 -8.92
CA ILE A 269 24.21 -6.30 -8.89
C ILE A 269 23.76 -5.71 -7.55
N ARG A 270 24.69 -5.05 -6.87
CA ARG A 270 24.40 -4.23 -5.70
C ARG A 270 24.00 -2.83 -6.12
N LEU A 271 22.73 -2.50 -5.94
CA LEU A 271 22.17 -1.21 -6.28
C LEU A 271 22.52 -0.17 -5.20
N ARG A 272 22.92 1.01 -5.67
CA ARG A 272 23.09 2.21 -4.85
C ARG A 272 21.79 2.99 -4.83
N THR A 273 21.53 3.70 -3.74
CA THR A 273 20.39 4.61 -3.65
C THR A 273 20.46 5.69 -4.73
N PHE A 274 19.33 5.91 -5.41
CA PHE A 274 19.15 6.99 -6.38
C PHE A 274 17.90 7.79 -5.99
N ASN A 275 17.92 9.09 -6.26
CA ASN A 275 16.91 10.01 -5.76
C ASN A 275 15.92 10.42 -6.85
N HIS A 276 14.66 10.61 -6.46
CA HIS A 276 13.62 11.13 -7.34
C HIS A 276 12.67 12.05 -6.57
N LEU A 277 12.33 13.19 -7.16
CA LEU A 277 11.32 14.13 -6.66
C LEU A 277 10.11 14.09 -7.60
N VAL A 278 8.91 13.88 -7.06
CA VAL A 278 7.66 13.91 -7.83
C VAL A 278 6.78 15.04 -7.34
N PHE A 279 6.46 15.98 -8.23
CA PHE A 279 5.41 16.97 -7.97
C PHE A 279 4.06 16.39 -8.34
N VAL A 280 3.11 16.41 -7.41
CA VAL A 280 1.74 15.93 -7.60
C VAL A 280 0.81 17.13 -7.73
N ILE A 281 0.17 17.26 -8.89
CA ILE A 281 -0.72 18.40 -9.19
C ILE A 281 -2.15 17.86 -9.30
N HIS A 282 -3.03 18.33 -8.43
CA HIS A 282 -4.43 17.91 -8.43
C HIS A 282 -5.22 18.49 -9.60
N GLY A 283 -6.38 17.88 -9.84
CA GLY A 283 -7.36 18.33 -10.81
C GLY A 283 -8.22 19.48 -10.32
N ILE A 284 -9.46 19.47 -10.77
CA ILE A 284 -10.50 20.44 -10.42
C ILE A 284 -10.92 20.31 -8.94
N GLY A 285 -11.35 21.42 -8.35
CA GLY A 285 -11.99 21.51 -7.03
C GLY A 285 -11.03 21.74 -5.88
N GLN A 286 -11.59 21.88 -4.68
CA GLN A 286 -10.79 22.07 -3.47
C GLN A 286 -10.17 20.75 -3.00
N HIS A 287 -8.84 20.73 -2.84
CA HIS A 287 -8.10 19.56 -2.35
C HIS A 287 -7.37 19.90 -1.06
N ILE A 288 -8.09 19.89 0.07
CA ILE A 288 -7.52 20.19 1.39
C ILE A 288 -6.37 19.24 1.73
N ASP A 289 -6.39 18.01 1.20
CA ASP A 289 -5.35 16.98 1.32
C ASP A 289 -4.09 17.23 0.45
N PHE A 290 -4.08 18.30 -0.33
CA PHE A 290 -2.89 18.76 -1.07
C PHE A 290 -2.14 19.88 -0.36
N ARG A 291 -2.72 20.48 0.70
CA ARG A 291 -2.02 21.45 1.53
C ARG A 291 -0.93 20.78 2.37
N ASP A 292 0.23 21.42 2.45
CA ASP A 292 1.31 20.92 3.30
C ASP A 292 0.88 20.93 4.78
N GLY A 293 0.79 19.76 5.40
CA GLY A 293 0.42 19.61 6.82
C GLY A 293 -1.02 19.22 7.13
N GLU A 294 -1.90 19.17 6.13
CA GLU A 294 -3.33 18.85 6.31
C GLU A 294 -3.64 17.42 5.87
N PHE A 295 -4.35 16.67 6.73
CA PHE A 295 -4.70 15.24 6.54
C PHE A 295 -6.21 15.06 6.70
N LYS A 296 -6.97 15.92 6.02
CA LYS A 296 -8.43 15.83 5.97
C LYS A 296 -8.82 15.13 4.69
N SER A 297 -9.94 14.42 4.68
CA SER A 297 -10.53 13.95 3.43
C SER A 297 -10.98 15.12 2.56
N TRP A 298 -11.25 14.86 1.27
CA TRP A 298 -11.70 15.87 0.30
C TRP A 298 -12.93 16.68 0.79
N ASN A 299 -13.74 16.11 1.68
CA ASN A 299 -14.92 16.73 2.30
C ASN A 299 -14.62 17.50 3.61
N GLY A 300 -13.34 17.67 3.98
CA GLY A 300 -12.92 18.40 5.18
C GLY A 300 -13.08 17.64 6.51
N GLU A 301 -13.49 16.36 6.49
CA GLU A 301 -13.60 15.56 7.71
C GLU A 301 -12.21 15.24 8.29
N THR A 302 -12.02 15.55 9.57
CA THR A 302 -10.79 15.21 10.31
C THR A 302 -10.81 13.75 10.74
N GLY A 303 -9.79 12.97 10.37
CA GLY A 303 -9.63 11.56 10.80
C GLY A 303 -9.94 10.52 9.72
N VAL A 304 -10.30 10.93 8.50
CA VAL A 304 -10.36 10.06 7.32
C VAL A 304 -9.19 10.42 6.41
N GLU A 305 -8.45 9.42 5.94
CA GLU A 305 -7.32 9.61 5.03
C GLU A 305 -7.80 10.26 3.71
N GLY A 306 -7.22 11.41 3.35
CA GLY A 306 -7.49 12.08 2.07
C GLY A 306 -7.03 11.27 0.86
N GLY A 307 -7.59 11.56 -0.31
CA GLY A 307 -7.31 10.80 -1.54
C GLY A 307 -5.83 10.85 -1.94
N ASN A 308 -5.19 12.00 -1.76
CA ASN A 308 -3.75 12.18 -1.94
C ASN A 308 -2.92 11.34 -0.97
N HIS A 309 -3.36 11.28 0.29
CA HIS A 309 -2.63 10.52 1.30
C HIS A 309 -2.70 9.02 1.00
N ALA A 310 -3.90 8.50 0.75
CA ALA A 310 -4.11 7.11 0.36
C ALA A 310 -3.27 6.75 -0.87
N PHE A 311 -3.25 7.62 -1.89
CA PHE A 311 -2.41 7.45 -3.09
C PHE A 311 -0.92 7.34 -2.74
N ARG A 312 -0.38 8.26 -1.92
CA ARG A 312 1.03 8.25 -1.50
C ARG A 312 1.36 7.04 -0.62
N ASP A 313 0.40 6.56 0.16
CA ASP A 313 0.51 5.36 0.97
C ASP A 313 0.58 4.09 0.12
N MET A 314 -0.11 4.05 -1.03
CA MET A 314 0.05 2.96 -2.01
C MET A 314 1.46 2.94 -2.60
N PHE A 315 2.06 4.10 -2.93
CA PHE A 315 3.46 4.17 -3.36
C PHE A 315 4.40 3.61 -2.29
N ARG A 316 4.25 4.06 -1.03
CA ARG A 316 5.04 3.57 0.11
C ARG A 316 4.92 2.06 0.26
N SER A 317 3.69 1.55 0.30
CA SER A 317 3.40 0.11 0.45
C SER A 317 4.05 -0.71 -0.66
N MET A 318 3.93 -0.26 -1.91
CA MET A 318 4.51 -0.96 -3.06
C MET A 318 6.04 -0.92 -3.07
N LEU A 319 6.66 0.18 -2.62
CA LEU A 319 8.11 0.29 -2.43
C LEU A 319 8.63 -0.64 -1.33
N GLU A 320 7.87 -0.82 -0.24
CA GLU A 320 8.22 -1.68 0.89
C GLU A 320 8.00 -3.17 0.60
N THR A 321 7.15 -3.51 -0.37
CA THR A 321 6.78 -4.90 -0.70
C THR A 321 7.39 -5.35 -2.03
N THR A 322 6.79 -4.97 -3.15
CA THR A 322 7.18 -5.43 -4.50
C THR A 322 8.54 -4.88 -4.94
N PHE A 323 8.90 -3.66 -4.53
CA PHE A 323 10.17 -3.02 -4.91
C PHE A 323 11.19 -2.94 -3.77
N GLN A 324 11.11 -3.84 -2.78
CA GLN A 324 11.97 -3.83 -1.59
C GLN A 324 13.48 -3.86 -1.92
N ASP A 325 13.86 -4.48 -3.04
CA ASP A 325 15.24 -4.59 -3.51
C ASP A 325 15.74 -3.36 -4.28
N ILE A 326 14.83 -2.44 -4.63
CA ILE A 326 15.14 -1.23 -5.40
C ILE A 326 15.34 -0.05 -4.44
N PRO A 327 16.55 0.54 -4.36
CA PRO A 327 16.82 1.63 -3.43
C PRO A 327 16.40 3.00 -4.00
N LEU A 328 15.13 3.14 -4.40
CA LEU A 328 14.56 4.42 -4.81
C LEU A 328 14.29 5.31 -3.59
N ALA A 329 14.97 6.46 -3.53
CA ALA A 329 14.71 7.53 -2.57
C ALA A 329 13.68 8.52 -3.17
N LEU A 330 12.40 8.23 -2.97
CA LEU A 330 11.28 9.01 -3.49
C LEU A 330 10.82 10.10 -2.50
N GLU A 331 10.84 11.36 -2.94
CA GLU A 331 10.13 12.48 -2.30
C GLU A 331 8.93 12.85 -3.17
N MET A 332 7.76 13.06 -2.56
CA MET A 332 6.58 13.55 -3.26
C MET A 332 6.13 14.88 -2.66
N GLN A 333 5.82 15.88 -3.49
CA GLN A 333 5.35 17.19 -3.03
C GLN A 333 4.10 17.61 -3.80
N SER A 334 3.07 18.04 -3.07
CA SER A 334 1.78 18.42 -3.63
C SER A 334 1.80 19.88 -4.12
N ILE A 335 1.06 20.19 -5.17
CA ILE A 335 0.80 21.56 -5.64
C ILE A 335 -0.70 21.82 -5.48
N GLU A 336 -1.05 22.82 -4.67
CA GLU A 336 -2.42 23.25 -4.42
C GLU A 336 -2.61 24.62 -5.06
N TRP A 337 -3.39 24.74 -6.12
CA TRP A 337 -3.56 26.00 -6.86
C TRP A 337 -4.96 26.61 -6.71
N HIS A 338 -5.94 25.84 -6.23
CA HIS A 338 -7.34 26.25 -6.22
C HIS A 338 -7.55 27.41 -5.24
N GLU A 339 -6.90 27.39 -4.08
CA GLU A 339 -7.10 28.44 -3.07
C GLU A 339 -6.46 29.77 -3.46
N ASP A 340 -5.30 29.74 -4.12
CA ASP A 340 -4.65 30.93 -4.66
C ASP A 340 -5.54 31.67 -5.67
N LEU A 341 -6.44 30.95 -6.35
CA LEU A 341 -7.46 31.53 -7.21
C LEU A 341 -8.67 32.02 -6.40
N HIS A 342 -9.27 31.18 -5.57
CA HIS A 342 -10.59 31.45 -4.98
C HIS A 342 -10.55 32.44 -3.80
N ASP A 343 -9.61 32.28 -2.86
CA ASP A 343 -9.56 33.10 -1.64
C ASP A 343 -9.26 34.58 -1.92
N PRO A 344 -8.24 34.94 -2.74
CA PRO A 344 -7.88 36.35 -2.96
C PRO A 344 -8.84 37.09 -3.90
N THR A 345 -9.50 36.37 -4.82
CA THR A 345 -10.36 36.99 -5.84
C THR A 345 -11.80 37.18 -5.34
N GLY A 346 -12.22 36.43 -4.31
CA GLY A 346 -13.59 36.42 -3.81
C GLY A 346 -14.60 35.89 -4.81
N LEU A 347 -14.15 35.08 -5.78
CA LEU A 347 -14.99 34.50 -6.84
C LEU A 347 -16.19 33.74 -6.27
N ASP A 348 -15.99 33.03 -5.16
CA ASP A 348 -17.05 32.25 -4.51
C ASP A 348 -18.20 33.12 -4.01
N ASN A 349 -17.88 34.29 -3.42
CA ASN A 349 -18.89 35.23 -2.96
C ASN A 349 -19.72 35.80 -4.13
N VAL A 350 -19.06 36.04 -5.26
CA VAL A 350 -19.73 36.53 -6.48
C VAL A 350 -20.59 35.43 -7.08
N PHE A 351 -20.10 34.19 -7.11
CA PHE A 351 -20.86 33.03 -7.59
C PHE A 351 -22.12 32.80 -6.75
N ASP A 352 -22.02 32.90 -5.44
CA ASP A 352 -23.14 32.76 -4.51
C ASP A 352 -24.17 33.89 -4.71
N LEU A 353 -23.72 35.12 -5.00
CA LEU A 353 -24.59 36.26 -5.27
C LEU A 353 -25.39 36.11 -6.58
N ILE A 354 -24.78 35.57 -7.64
CA ILE A 354 -25.43 35.39 -8.94
C ILE A 354 -26.21 34.07 -9.03
N SER A 355 -26.06 33.20 -8.03
CA SER A 355 -26.78 31.93 -7.96
C SER A 355 -28.27 32.19 -7.69
N PRO A 356 -29.19 31.71 -8.55
CA PRO A 356 -30.63 31.85 -8.30
C PRO A 356 -31.08 31.17 -6.99
N GLU A 357 -32.35 31.27 -6.61
CA GLU A 357 -32.87 30.42 -5.52
C GLU A 357 -33.18 28.99 -6.04
N GLY A 358 -32.81 27.95 -5.28
CA GLY A 358 -33.08 26.52 -5.58
C GLY A 358 -31.91 25.71 -6.18
N ALA A 359 -31.94 24.38 -6.01
CA ALA A 359 -30.93 23.42 -6.51
C ALA A 359 -29.48 23.68 -6.09
N SER A 360 -29.26 24.05 -4.81
CA SER A 360 -27.94 24.35 -4.25
C SER A 360 -26.91 23.25 -4.50
N ALA A 361 -27.27 21.97 -4.39
CA ALA A 361 -26.34 20.86 -4.60
C ALA A 361 -25.74 20.80 -6.02
N ILE A 362 -26.53 21.09 -7.06
CA ILE A 362 -26.02 21.08 -8.45
C ILE A 362 -25.14 22.31 -8.70
N ARG A 363 -25.46 23.43 -8.05
CA ARG A 363 -24.71 24.68 -8.22
C ARG A 363 -23.41 24.67 -7.44
N GLU A 364 -23.39 24.05 -6.26
CA GLU A 364 -22.17 23.75 -5.53
C GLU A 364 -21.27 22.85 -6.38
N PHE A 365 -21.81 21.77 -6.95
CA PHE A 365 -21.05 20.92 -7.87
C PHE A 365 -20.50 21.70 -9.08
N ASN A 366 -21.29 22.60 -9.69
CA ASN A 366 -20.79 23.42 -10.80
C ASN A 366 -19.70 24.40 -10.36
N LYS A 367 -19.84 25.00 -9.17
CA LYS A 367 -18.88 25.93 -8.56
C LYS A 367 -17.55 25.24 -8.27
N GLU A 368 -17.62 24.06 -7.64
CA GLU A 368 -16.44 23.26 -7.26
C GLU A 368 -15.85 22.46 -8.42
N THR A 369 -16.58 22.25 -9.53
CA THR A 369 -16.14 21.37 -10.61
C THR A 369 -16.03 22.05 -11.99
N PHE A 370 -17.12 22.54 -12.55
CA PHE A 370 -17.11 23.01 -13.93
C PHE A 370 -16.43 24.38 -14.12
N MET A 371 -16.56 25.25 -13.11
CA MET A 371 -16.09 26.64 -13.21
C MET A 371 -14.57 26.75 -13.30
N ASP A 372 -13.82 25.86 -12.67
CA ASP A 372 -12.34 25.84 -12.71
C ASP A 372 -11.81 25.73 -14.15
N VAL A 373 -12.45 24.90 -14.98
CA VAL A 373 -12.09 24.77 -16.39
C VAL A 373 -12.33 26.10 -17.11
N LEU A 374 -13.46 26.76 -16.85
CA LEU A 374 -13.78 28.05 -17.46
C LEU A 374 -12.83 29.15 -16.99
N TYR A 375 -12.43 29.14 -15.71
CA TYR A 375 -11.45 30.06 -15.17
C TYR A 375 -10.10 29.86 -15.85
N TYR A 376 -9.63 28.62 -15.97
CA TYR A 376 -8.38 28.32 -16.67
C TYR A 376 -8.39 28.77 -18.14
N LEU A 377 -9.52 28.57 -18.84
CA LEU A 377 -9.66 29.02 -20.23
C LEU A 377 -9.76 30.56 -20.38
N SER A 378 -10.07 31.28 -19.30
CA SER A 378 -10.15 32.73 -19.33
C SER A 378 -8.76 33.38 -19.27
N PRO A 379 -8.51 34.49 -19.98
CA PRO A 379 -7.18 35.13 -19.97
C PRO A 379 -6.72 35.57 -18.57
N ARG A 380 -7.64 36.16 -17.78
CA ARG A 380 -7.30 36.71 -16.47
C ARG A 380 -7.10 35.62 -15.42
N TYR A 381 -8.04 34.68 -15.27
CA TYR A 381 -7.94 33.66 -14.24
C TYR A 381 -6.96 32.55 -14.65
N GLY A 382 -6.86 32.23 -15.95
CA GLY A 382 -5.82 31.35 -16.48
C GLY A 382 -4.41 31.84 -16.17
N GLN A 383 -4.16 33.16 -16.27
CA GLN A 383 -2.87 33.73 -15.85
C GLN A 383 -2.60 33.51 -14.36
N LEU A 384 -3.58 33.72 -13.49
CA LEU A 384 -3.42 33.51 -12.04
C LEU A 384 -3.10 32.05 -11.71
N ILE A 385 -3.80 31.10 -12.35
CA ILE A 385 -3.56 29.66 -12.15
C ILE A 385 -2.16 29.28 -12.62
N VAL A 386 -1.77 29.71 -13.83
CA VAL A 386 -0.42 29.41 -14.38
C VAL A 386 0.67 30.02 -13.50
N ASP A 387 0.50 31.26 -13.04
CA ASP A 387 1.46 31.93 -12.16
C ASP A 387 1.57 31.22 -10.81
N SER A 388 0.44 30.85 -10.19
CA SER A 388 0.39 30.09 -8.93
C SER A 388 1.11 28.75 -9.03
N VAL A 389 0.73 27.91 -10.00
CA VAL A 389 1.36 26.58 -10.20
C VAL A 389 2.85 26.70 -10.49
N THR A 390 3.24 27.65 -11.35
CA THR A 390 4.66 27.84 -11.71
C THR A 390 5.48 28.35 -10.52
N GLN A 391 4.94 29.31 -9.76
CA GLN A 391 5.59 29.85 -8.57
C GLN A 391 5.78 28.75 -7.52
N GLN A 392 4.76 27.96 -7.22
CA GLN A 392 4.85 26.87 -6.25
C GLN A 392 5.87 25.81 -6.68
N LEU A 393 5.86 25.38 -7.95
CA LEU A 393 6.83 24.41 -8.47
C LEU A 393 8.27 24.92 -8.31
N ASN A 394 8.56 26.16 -8.72
CA ASN A 394 9.89 26.73 -8.64
C ASN A 394 10.32 27.00 -7.18
N GLU A 395 9.43 27.52 -6.34
CA GLU A 395 9.73 27.78 -4.93
C GLU A 395 9.99 26.47 -4.17
N LYS A 396 9.11 25.47 -4.33
CA LYS A 396 9.28 24.16 -3.70
C LYS A 396 10.53 23.44 -4.18
N TYR A 397 10.86 23.51 -5.47
CA TYR A 397 12.13 22.98 -5.98
C TYR A 397 13.34 23.69 -5.38
N ARG A 398 13.33 25.02 -5.30
CA ARG A 398 14.41 25.81 -4.71
C ARG A 398 14.61 25.46 -3.24
N VAL A 399 13.53 25.40 -2.46
CA VAL A 399 13.57 24.98 -1.05
C VAL A 399 14.13 23.56 -0.97
N PHE A 400 13.58 22.62 -1.74
CA PHE A 400 14.05 21.22 -1.75
C PHE A 400 15.56 21.11 -2.03
N MET A 401 16.11 21.87 -2.98
CA MET A 401 17.54 21.85 -3.29
C MET A 401 18.41 22.43 -2.17
N ASP A 402 17.93 23.46 -1.45
CA ASP A 402 18.61 23.98 -0.25
C ASP A 402 18.62 22.93 0.87
N GLU A 403 17.54 22.18 1.00
CA GLU A 403 17.38 21.13 2.00
C GLU A 403 18.17 19.86 1.71
N HIS A 404 18.49 19.61 0.44
CA HIS A 404 19.20 18.43 -0.03
C HIS A 404 20.51 18.81 -0.76
N PRO A 405 21.53 19.37 -0.06
CA PRO A 405 22.78 19.74 -0.70
C PRO A 405 23.46 18.57 -1.42
N GLY A 406 23.82 18.78 -2.68
CA GLY A 406 24.44 17.75 -3.52
C GLY A 406 23.46 16.73 -4.10
N TRP A 407 22.15 17.00 -4.05
CA TRP A 407 21.14 16.18 -4.70
C TRP A 407 21.33 16.15 -6.22
N ASP A 408 21.32 14.94 -6.77
CA ASP A 408 21.58 14.67 -8.18
C ASP A 408 20.52 13.74 -8.81
N GLY A 409 19.31 13.77 -8.25
CA GLY A 409 18.19 12.97 -8.69
C GLY A 409 17.47 13.53 -9.92
N LYS A 410 16.31 12.92 -10.21
CA LYS A 410 15.41 13.32 -11.29
C LYS A 410 14.11 13.90 -10.74
N VAL A 411 13.49 14.79 -11.52
CA VAL A 411 12.21 15.41 -11.16
C VAL A 411 11.13 14.91 -12.13
N SER A 412 9.98 14.50 -11.63
CA SER A 412 8.81 14.15 -12.45
C SER A 412 7.59 14.94 -12.00
N ILE A 413 6.62 15.09 -12.91
CA ILE A 413 5.29 15.64 -12.62
C ILE A 413 4.26 14.52 -12.77
N PHE A 414 3.45 14.32 -11.75
CA PHE A 414 2.24 13.52 -11.79
C PHE A 414 1.04 14.46 -11.67
N ALA A 415 0.26 14.59 -12.74
CA ALA A 415 -0.82 15.56 -12.78
C ALA A 415 -2.14 14.90 -13.19
N HIS A 416 -3.18 15.15 -12.41
CA HIS A 416 -4.51 14.61 -12.63
C HIS A 416 -5.44 15.63 -13.28
N SER A 417 -6.30 15.20 -14.21
CA SER A 417 -7.39 16.03 -14.77
C SER A 417 -6.91 17.41 -15.25
N LEU A 418 -7.53 18.51 -14.83
CA LEU A 418 -7.12 19.89 -15.18
C LEU A 418 -5.65 20.19 -14.87
N GLY A 419 -5.09 19.60 -13.79
CA GLY A 419 -3.67 19.70 -13.49
C GLY A 419 -2.77 19.21 -14.62
N SER A 420 -3.20 18.17 -15.36
CA SER A 420 -2.46 17.67 -16.53
C SER A 420 -2.50 18.64 -17.71
N MET A 421 -3.61 19.39 -17.88
CA MET A 421 -3.71 20.42 -18.90
C MET A 421 -2.81 21.62 -18.58
N ILE A 422 -2.82 22.07 -17.32
CA ILE A 422 -1.94 23.15 -16.83
C ILE A 422 -0.47 22.75 -17.04
N SER A 423 -0.10 21.52 -16.65
CA SER A 423 1.25 20.99 -16.82
C SER A 423 1.65 20.86 -18.29
N TYR A 424 0.74 20.39 -19.15
CA TYR A 424 0.99 20.28 -20.59
C TYR A 424 1.27 21.64 -21.21
N ASP A 425 0.44 22.66 -20.92
CA ASP A 425 0.66 24.01 -21.44
C ASP A 425 1.97 24.61 -20.90
N LEU A 426 2.27 24.44 -19.60
CA LEU A 426 3.52 24.92 -19.01
C LEU A 426 4.77 24.29 -19.67
N LEU A 427 4.69 23.01 -20.04
CA LEU A 427 5.80 22.28 -20.65
C LEU A 427 5.89 22.44 -22.18
N THR A 428 4.85 22.93 -22.85
CA THR A 428 4.85 23.13 -24.32
C THR A 428 5.11 24.58 -24.74
N HIS A 429 5.05 25.52 -23.80
CA HIS A 429 5.38 26.92 -24.01
C HIS A 429 6.79 27.24 -23.51
N LYS A 430 7.51 28.08 -24.26
CA LYS A 430 8.82 28.59 -23.82
C LYS A 430 8.63 29.60 -22.67
N PRO A 431 9.63 29.75 -21.78
CA PRO A 431 9.62 30.82 -20.79
C PRO A 431 9.36 32.19 -21.43
N GLY A 432 8.33 32.87 -20.94
CA GLY A 432 7.84 34.16 -21.44
C GLY A 432 6.93 34.12 -22.68
N GLU A 433 6.68 32.95 -23.28
CA GLU A 433 5.76 32.78 -24.42
C GLU A 433 4.33 33.14 -24.00
N VAL A 434 3.58 33.76 -24.92
CA VAL A 434 2.18 34.15 -24.70
C VAL A 434 1.31 33.33 -25.63
N ALA A 435 0.37 32.57 -25.08
CA ALA A 435 -0.60 31.79 -25.84
C ALA A 435 -1.65 32.68 -26.52
N ILE A 436 -2.43 32.07 -27.42
CA ILE A 436 -3.46 32.75 -28.22
C ILE A 436 -4.53 33.41 -27.34
N ASN A 437 -4.85 32.80 -26.21
CA ASN A 437 -5.78 33.35 -25.21
C ASN A 437 -5.17 34.49 -24.37
N GLY A 438 -3.91 34.88 -24.60
CA GLY A 438 -3.24 35.98 -23.90
C GLY A 438 -2.52 35.58 -22.60
N VAL A 439 -2.56 34.31 -22.20
CA VAL A 439 -1.83 33.81 -21.01
C VAL A 439 -0.34 33.71 -21.31
N ARG A 440 0.50 34.27 -20.43
CA ARG A 440 1.96 34.20 -20.47
C ARG A 440 2.48 33.09 -19.56
N PHE A 441 3.38 32.26 -20.07
CA PHE A 441 3.96 31.15 -19.32
C PHE A 441 5.34 31.54 -18.75
N PRO A 442 5.54 31.57 -17.42
CA PRO A 442 6.84 31.97 -16.85
C PRO A 442 7.96 30.95 -17.09
N GLY A 443 7.62 29.65 -17.11
CA GLY A 443 8.57 28.54 -17.26
C GLY A 443 9.11 28.01 -15.93
N LEU A 444 9.71 26.81 -15.99
CA LEU A 444 10.28 26.12 -14.82
C LEU A 444 11.80 26.31 -14.74
N ASP A 445 12.32 26.40 -13.51
CA ASP A 445 13.75 26.56 -13.22
C ASP A 445 14.55 25.24 -13.27
N PHE A 446 13.90 24.14 -13.63
CA PHE A 446 14.45 22.79 -13.61
C PHE A 446 13.88 21.91 -14.73
N GLU A 447 14.60 20.84 -15.07
CA GLU A 447 14.20 19.89 -16.11
C GLU A 447 13.27 18.79 -15.57
N ILE A 448 12.29 18.38 -16.38
CA ILE A 448 11.38 17.28 -16.09
C ILE A 448 11.82 16.01 -16.79
N ASP A 449 12.04 14.94 -16.03
CA ASP A 449 12.35 13.61 -16.54
C ASP A 449 11.07 12.93 -17.05
N ASN A 450 10.02 12.84 -16.21
CA ASN A 450 8.75 12.22 -16.64
C ASN A 450 7.56 13.13 -16.35
N PHE A 451 6.65 13.22 -17.31
CA PHE A 451 5.33 13.83 -17.12
C PHE A 451 4.26 12.75 -17.27
N PHE A 452 3.52 12.52 -16.18
CA PHE A 452 2.35 11.63 -16.15
C PHE A 452 1.08 12.48 -16.16
N GLY A 453 0.41 12.55 -17.31
CA GLY A 453 -0.94 13.11 -17.41
C GLY A 453 -1.96 12.00 -17.18
N VAL A 454 -2.70 12.05 -16.08
CA VAL A 454 -3.58 10.97 -15.64
C VAL A 454 -5.03 11.45 -15.58
N GLY A 455 -5.97 10.69 -16.15
CA GLY A 455 -7.32 11.20 -16.40
C GLY A 455 -7.30 12.46 -17.27
N SER A 456 -6.39 12.49 -18.25
CA SER A 456 -5.96 13.73 -18.88
C SER A 456 -6.93 14.24 -19.96
N PRO A 457 -7.47 15.47 -19.84
CA PRO A 457 -8.30 16.08 -20.86
C PRO A 457 -7.50 16.75 -21.98
N VAL A 458 -6.17 16.61 -22.02
CA VAL A 458 -5.31 17.29 -23.00
C VAL A 458 -5.78 17.08 -24.44
N GLY A 459 -6.11 15.83 -24.81
CA GLY A 459 -6.57 15.52 -26.17
C GLY A 459 -7.84 16.27 -26.57
N VAL A 460 -8.86 16.28 -25.70
CA VAL A 460 -10.13 16.97 -26.00
C VAL A 460 -10.01 18.48 -25.87
N MET A 461 -9.15 18.98 -24.98
CA MET A 461 -8.96 20.42 -24.79
C MET A 461 -8.21 21.05 -25.96
N ILE A 462 -7.19 20.38 -26.51
CA ILE A 462 -6.52 20.81 -27.75
C ILE A 462 -7.53 20.97 -28.89
N LEU A 463 -8.46 20.01 -29.03
CA LEU A 463 -9.56 20.10 -29.99
C LEU A 463 -10.51 21.27 -29.67
N ALA A 464 -11.01 21.35 -28.43
CA ALA A 464 -12.03 22.31 -28.02
C ALA A 464 -11.57 23.78 -28.05
N ARG A 465 -10.27 24.03 -27.81
CA ARG A 465 -9.67 25.37 -27.88
C ARG A 465 -9.42 25.84 -29.32
N GLY A 466 -9.51 24.94 -30.30
CA GLY A 466 -9.16 25.23 -31.69
C GLY A 466 -7.65 25.31 -31.91
N ASP A 467 -6.85 24.60 -31.12
CA ASP A 467 -5.39 24.56 -31.29
C ASP A 467 -4.98 23.71 -32.50
N LEU A 468 -5.89 22.86 -32.99
CA LEU A 468 -5.70 22.06 -34.20
C LEU A 468 -6.06 22.87 -35.45
N ASN A 469 -5.21 22.82 -36.47
CA ASN A 469 -5.59 23.29 -37.80
C ASN A 469 -6.48 22.25 -38.46
N ILE A 470 -7.77 22.58 -38.66
CA ILE A 470 -8.77 21.69 -39.27
C ILE A 470 -9.24 22.31 -40.58
N GLU A 471 -9.03 21.60 -41.69
CA GLU A 471 -9.43 21.99 -43.04
C GLU A 471 -10.19 20.81 -43.69
N ASP A 472 -11.36 21.08 -44.29
CA ASP A 472 -12.20 20.07 -44.96
C ASP A 472 -12.53 18.79 -44.14
N GLY A 473 -12.54 18.91 -42.80
CA GLY A 473 -12.84 17.79 -41.89
C GLY A 473 -11.63 16.94 -41.50
N GLU A 474 -10.44 17.28 -42.00
CA GLU A 474 -9.16 16.67 -41.63
C GLU A 474 -8.34 17.66 -40.80
N PHE A 475 -7.62 17.17 -39.80
CA PHE A 475 -6.71 18.00 -39.00
C PHE A 475 -5.26 17.75 -39.40
N THR A 476 -4.40 18.76 -39.26
CA THR A 476 -2.96 18.59 -39.43
C THR A 476 -2.35 17.99 -38.15
N PRO A 477 -1.77 16.77 -38.18
CA PRO A 477 -1.14 16.17 -37.01
C PRO A 477 0.18 16.86 -36.66
N GLY A 478 0.62 16.71 -35.40
CA GLY A 478 1.88 17.28 -34.91
C GLY A 478 1.73 18.29 -33.79
N ILE A 479 0.86 17.99 -32.81
CA ILE A 479 0.76 18.80 -31.59
C ILE A 479 2.13 18.95 -30.91
N LYS A 480 2.31 20.05 -30.16
CA LYS A 480 3.54 20.27 -29.39
C LYS A 480 3.73 19.14 -28.36
N ILE A 481 4.92 18.57 -28.29
CA ILE A 481 5.27 17.59 -27.26
C ILE A 481 5.79 18.35 -26.02
N PRO A 482 5.33 18.02 -24.80
CA PRO A 482 5.84 18.61 -23.57
C PRO A 482 7.37 18.47 -23.46
N ASN A 483 8.05 19.54 -23.04
CA ASN A 483 9.50 19.57 -22.81
C ASN A 483 9.88 18.74 -21.57
N CYS A 484 9.90 17.42 -21.74
CA CYS A 484 10.30 16.43 -20.73
C CYS A 484 10.96 15.24 -21.45
N ARG A 485 11.69 14.40 -20.71
CA ARG A 485 12.32 13.20 -21.32
C ARG A 485 11.27 12.17 -21.75
N ARG A 486 10.23 11.94 -20.95
CA ARG A 486 9.10 11.07 -21.29
C ARG A 486 7.76 11.63 -20.87
N TYR A 487 6.83 11.68 -21.82
CA TYR A 487 5.42 12.00 -21.60
C TYR A 487 4.54 10.75 -21.69
N PHE A 488 3.78 10.48 -20.63
CA PHE A 488 2.83 9.39 -20.50
C PHE A 488 1.42 9.95 -20.27
N ASN A 489 0.47 9.53 -21.11
CA ASN A 489 -0.95 9.85 -21.02
C ASN A 489 -1.71 8.60 -20.54
N VAL A 490 -2.27 8.63 -19.35
CA VAL A 490 -2.97 7.50 -18.73
C VAL A 490 -4.45 7.83 -18.59
N TYR A 491 -5.32 6.96 -19.10
CA TYR A 491 -6.77 7.16 -19.05
C TYR A 491 -7.56 5.87 -18.80
N HIS A 492 -8.77 6.03 -18.30
CA HIS A 492 -9.74 4.96 -18.12
C HIS A 492 -10.73 4.95 -19.30
N PRO A 493 -11.10 3.79 -19.87
CA PRO A 493 -11.92 3.72 -21.09
C PRO A 493 -13.29 4.42 -21.04
N ILE A 494 -13.90 4.52 -19.86
CA ILE A 494 -15.21 5.16 -19.65
C ILE A 494 -15.11 6.54 -18.98
N ASP A 495 -13.89 7.06 -18.82
CA ASP A 495 -13.70 8.42 -18.31
C ASP A 495 -14.22 9.41 -19.35
N PRO A 496 -15.21 10.25 -19.03
CA PRO A 496 -15.86 11.10 -20.01
C PRO A 496 -14.97 12.25 -20.51
N ILE A 497 -13.89 12.56 -19.79
CA ILE A 497 -13.02 13.69 -20.10
C ILE A 497 -11.58 13.31 -20.45
N ALA A 498 -11.17 12.05 -20.25
CA ALA A 498 -9.81 11.62 -20.57
C ALA A 498 -9.72 11.08 -22.01
N TYR A 499 -8.80 11.63 -22.82
CA TYR A 499 -8.70 11.31 -24.24
C TYR A 499 -7.27 10.97 -24.67
N ARG A 500 -7.16 10.23 -25.78
CA ARG A 500 -5.91 9.85 -26.43
C ARG A 500 -5.17 11.06 -27.01
N ILE A 501 -3.84 10.98 -27.02
CA ILE A 501 -2.97 12.01 -27.62
C ILE A 501 -2.17 11.50 -28.81
N GLU A 502 -1.87 10.19 -28.92
CA GLU A 502 -1.05 9.67 -30.01
C GLU A 502 -1.63 9.98 -31.39
N PRO A 503 -2.96 9.88 -31.63
CA PRO A 503 -3.55 10.24 -32.91
C PRO A 503 -3.33 11.73 -33.28
N LEU A 504 -3.26 12.62 -32.29
CA LEU A 504 -3.02 14.05 -32.51
C LEU A 504 -1.54 14.35 -32.82
N ILE A 505 -0.63 13.49 -32.37
CA ILE A 505 0.80 13.57 -32.69
C ILE A 505 1.06 13.01 -34.09
N LYS A 506 0.50 11.82 -34.39
CA LYS A 506 0.57 11.16 -35.71
C LYS A 506 -0.76 10.48 -36.00
N GLN A 507 -1.39 10.87 -37.11
CA GLN A 507 -2.72 10.39 -37.47
C GLN A 507 -2.79 8.85 -37.62
N GLU A 508 -1.73 8.19 -38.09
CA GLU A 508 -1.62 6.73 -38.24
C GLU A 508 -1.84 5.95 -36.92
N MET A 509 -1.72 6.61 -35.77
CA MET A 509 -1.85 5.97 -34.46
C MET A 509 -3.30 5.76 -34.03
N HIS A 510 -4.28 6.30 -34.77
CA HIS A 510 -5.70 6.07 -34.48
C HIS A 510 -6.07 4.58 -34.57
N ASP A 511 -5.49 3.84 -35.52
CA ASP A 511 -5.69 2.40 -35.73
C ASP A 511 -4.93 1.51 -34.74
N LYS A 512 -4.09 2.10 -33.88
CA LYS A 512 -3.31 1.37 -32.88
C LYS A 512 -3.97 1.46 -31.52
N ASP A 513 -4.14 0.32 -30.88
CA ASP A 513 -4.64 0.27 -29.51
C ASP A 513 -3.64 0.92 -28.53
N PRO A 514 -4.13 1.65 -27.51
CA PRO A 514 -3.31 2.12 -26.41
C PRO A 514 -2.67 0.95 -25.65
N VAL A 515 -1.58 1.22 -24.92
CA VAL A 515 -0.91 0.19 -24.13
C VAL A 515 -1.69 -0.05 -22.84
N GLN A 516 -2.18 -1.28 -22.63
CA GLN A 516 -2.87 -1.62 -21.39
C GLN A 516 -1.89 -1.72 -20.22
N LEU A 517 -2.22 -1.10 -19.08
CA LEU A 517 -1.41 -1.20 -17.87
C LEU A 517 -1.33 -2.64 -17.34
N MET A 518 -0.19 -3.02 -16.79
CA MET A 518 -0.02 -4.32 -16.12
C MET A 518 -0.92 -4.42 -14.88
N GLN A 519 -1.46 -5.60 -14.61
CA GLN A 519 -2.31 -5.82 -13.44
C GLN A 519 -1.43 -6.07 -12.23
N PHE A 520 -1.44 -5.18 -11.26
CA PHE A 520 -0.62 -5.35 -10.06
C PHE A 520 -0.88 -6.71 -9.41
N SER A 521 -2.14 -7.12 -9.25
CA SER A 521 -2.48 -8.41 -8.64
C SER A 521 -1.94 -9.64 -9.39
N ALA A 522 -1.69 -9.54 -10.69
CA ALA A 522 -1.16 -10.63 -11.51
C ALA A 522 0.38 -10.68 -11.49
N VAL A 523 1.05 -9.57 -11.14
CA VAL A 523 2.51 -9.44 -11.21
C VAL A 523 3.16 -9.14 -9.86
N LYS A 524 2.39 -9.04 -8.77
CA LYS A 524 2.85 -8.67 -7.42
C LYS A 524 4.00 -9.52 -6.87
N ASP A 525 4.09 -10.78 -7.31
CA ASP A 525 5.09 -11.76 -6.86
C ASP A 525 6.29 -11.87 -7.83
N GLN A 526 6.30 -11.09 -8.91
CA GLN A 526 7.41 -11.06 -9.87
C GLN A 526 8.55 -10.17 -9.38
N THR A 527 9.78 -10.53 -9.74
CA THR A 527 10.96 -9.69 -9.53
C THR A 527 10.95 -8.48 -10.47
N PHE A 528 11.64 -7.41 -10.10
CA PHE A 528 11.75 -6.22 -10.97
C PHE A 528 12.30 -6.53 -12.38
N GLY A 529 13.22 -7.50 -12.50
CA GLY A 529 13.72 -7.95 -13.80
C GLY A 529 12.63 -8.56 -14.69
N GLN A 530 11.80 -9.44 -14.12
CA GLN A 530 10.66 -10.06 -14.82
C GLN A 530 9.60 -9.02 -15.21
N LEU A 531 9.30 -8.08 -14.31
CA LEU A 531 8.41 -6.95 -14.62
C LEU A 531 8.92 -6.13 -15.80
N GLN A 532 10.22 -5.88 -15.86
CA GLN A 532 10.85 -5.11 -16.92
C GLN A 532 10.85 -5.85 -18.27
N GLU A 533 11.12 -7.16 -18.29
CA GLU A 533 10.99 -7.98 -19.51
C GLU A 533 9.54 -7.98 -20.04
N GLN A 534 8.56 -8.15 -19.14
CA GLN A 534 7.15 -8.11 -19.51
C GLN A 534 6.76 -6.72 -20.05
N TRP A 535 7.30 -5.66 -19.46
CA TRP A 535 7.07 -4.28 -19.92
C TRP A 535 7.63 -4.00 -21.31
N GLU A 536 8.81 -4.50 -21.63
CA GLU A 536 9.42 -4.33 -22.96
C GLU A 536 8.62 -5.03 -24.06
N GLY A 537 8.02 -6.18 -23.75
CA GLY A 537 7.10 -6.85 -24.66
C GLY A 537 5.85 -6.01 -24.99
N LEU A 538 5.40 -5.17 -24.05
CA LEU A 538 4.20 -4.32 -24.22
C LEU A 538 4.49 -3.00 -24.96
N ASN A 539 5.71 -2.47 -24.85
CA ASN A 539 6.06 -1.11 -25.29
C ASN A 539 7.03 -1.09 -26.48
N GLY A 540 6.98 -2.11 -27.35
CA GLY A 540 7.81 -2.16 -28.55
C GLY A 540 7.66 -0.88 -29.41
N PRO A 541 8.72 -0.44 -30.11
CA PRO A 541 8.66 0.77 -30.93
C PRO A 541 7.64 0.61 -32.06
N VAL A 542 6.77 1.62 -32.25
CA VAL A 542 5.69 1.63 -33.24
C VAL A 542 5.76 2.93 -34.05
N HIS A 543 5.63 2.83 -35.38
CA HIS A 543 5.48 3.96 -36.32
C HIS A 543 6.40 5.17 -36.04
N GLY A 544 7.69 4.92 -35.82
CA GLY A 544 8.68 5.97 -35.59
C GLY A 544 8.50 6.74 -34.27
N PHE A 545 7.79 6.17 -33.30
CA PHE A 545 7.91 6.58 -31.90
C PHE A 545 8.98 5.74 -31.19
N PRO A 546 9.84 6.38 -30.37
CA PRO A 546 10.80 5.66 -29.55
C PRO A 546 10.14 4.85 -28.43
N TYR A 547 8.95 5.26 -27.97
CA TYR A 547 8.11 4.59 -26.97
C TYR A 547 6.65 5.07 -27.13
N ARG A 548 5.67 4.34 -26.58
CA ARG A 548 4.24 4.70 -26.64
C ARG A 548 3.88 5.81 -25.64
N HIS A 549 2.91 6.65 -25.97
CA HIS A 549 2.43 7.73 -25.11
C HIS A 549 1.10 7.43 -24.44
N ASP A 550 0.19 6.71 -25.12
CA ASP A 550 -1.17 6.42 -24.61
C ASP A 550 -1.21 5.09 -23.86
N TYR A 551 -1.63 5.15 -22.59
CA TYR A 551 -1.79 4.02 -21.69
C TYR A 551 -3.21 3.96 -21.15
N VAL A 552 -3.78 2.75 -21.10
CA VAL A 552 -5.18 2.54 -20.73
C VAL A 552 -5.32 1.63 -19.51
N MET A 553 -6.19 2.03 -18.57
CA MET A 553 -6.60 1.19 -17.45
C MET A 553 -7.56 0.09 -17.89
N ARG A 554 -7.61 -1.02 -17.15
CA ARG A 554 -8.61 -2.07 -17.40
C ARG A 554 -10.01 -1.62 -17.00
N ARG A 555 -10.99 -1.96 -17.83
CA ARG A 555 -12.41 -1.87 -17.50
C ARG A 555 -12.80 -2.93 -16.46
N ARG A 556 -13.60 -2.57 -15.45
CA ARG A 556 -14.08 -3.56 -14.46
C ARG A 556 -15.30 -4.30 -15.03
N LYS A 557 -15.45 -5.61 -14.75
CA LYS A 557 -16.59 -6.44 -15.23
C LYS A 557 -17.98 -5.86 -14.88
N ARG A 558 -18.09 -5.06 -13.81
CA ARG A 558 -19.35 -4.42 -13.36
C ARG A 558 -19.72 -3.14 -14.14
N GLU A 559 -18.87 -2.67 -15.05
CA GLU A 559 -19.03 -1.41 -15.80
C GLU A 559 -19.60 -1.61 -17.22
N GLN A 560 -20.17 -2.78 -17.52
CA GLN A 560 -20.85 -3.08 -18.80
C GLN A 560 -22.37 -2.86 -18.70
N GLY A 561 -22.97 -2.20 -19.71
CA GLY A 561 -24.43 -2.01 -19.84
C GLY A 561 -24.96 -0.68 -19.27
N MET A 562 -26.25 -0.62 -18.88
CA MET A 562 -26.93 0.61 -18.39
C MET A 562 -26.28 1.28 -17.17
N MET A 563 -25.30 0.64 -16.52
CA MET A 563 -24.54 1.19 -15.39
C MET A 563 -23.30 2.00 -15.82
N GLU A 564 -22.92 1.98 -17.10
CA GLU A 564 -21.76 2.70 -17.64
C GLU A 564 -21.81 4.21 -17.37
N VAL A 565 -22.98 4.84 -17.57
CA VAL A 565 -23.18 6.27 -17.30
C VAL A 565 -23.05 6.58 -15.81
N ALA A 566 -23.47 5.66 -14.92
CA ALA A 566 -23.36 5.84 -13.48
C ALA A 566 -21.90 5.73 -12.98
N PHE A 567 -21.07 4.93 -13.65
CA PHE A 567 -19.66 4.76 -13.31
C PHE A 567 -18.72 5.74 -14.01
N ALA A 568 -19.14 6.42 -15.07
CA ALA A 568 -18.31 7.37 -15.82
C ALA A 568 -17.68 8.44 -14.91
N ALA A 569 -18.46 9.07 -14.02
CA ALA A 569 -17.94 10.06 -13.08
C ALA A 569 -16.96 9.46 -12.06
N ALA A 570 -17.26 8.26 -11.53
CA ALA A 570 -16.38 7.57 -10.58
C ALA A 570 -15.06 7.08 -11.21
N SER A 571 -15.08 6.80 -12.52
CA SER A 571 -13.88 6.39 -13.26
C SER A 571 -12.85 7.51 -13.34
N HIS A 572 -13.29 8.78 -13.36
CA HIS A 572 -12.41 9.93 -13.44
C HIS A 572 -11.57 10.15 -12.16
N SER A 573 -12.08 9.78 -10.99
CA SER A 573 -11.32 9.84 -9.73
C SER A 573 -10.60 8.53 -9.40
N SER A 574 -10.82 7.46 -10.17
CA SER A 574 -10.34 6.11 -9.84
C SER A 574 -8.81 5.95 -9.85
N TYR A 575 -8.10 6.85 -10.56
CA TYR A 575 -6.65 6.82 -10.68
C TYR A 575 -5.92 6.96 -9.34
N TRP A 576 -6.46 7.75 -8.41
CA TRP A 576 -5.89 7.96 -7.07
C TRP A 576 -5.87 6.68 -6.21
N MET A 577 -6.68 5.69 -6.58
CA MET A 577 -6.85 4.43 -5.82
C MET A 577 -6.47 3.22 -6.68
N SER A 578 -5.61 3.39 -7.68
CA SER A 578 -5.23 2.33 -8.62
C SER A 578 -3.80 1.85 -8.41
N ASP A 579 -3.64 0.60 -7.96
CA ASP A 579 -2.33 -0.04 -7.86
C ASP A 579 -1.64 -0.16 -9.22
N ASP A 580 -2.40 -0.36 -10.30
CA ASP A 580 -1.87 -0.46 -11.67
C ASP A 580 -1.19 0.85 -12.10
N VAL A 581 -1.78 2.02 -11.74
CA VAL A 581 -1.20 3.34 -12.01
C VAL A 581 0.05 3.59 -11.16
N VAL A 582 0.02 3.20 -9.88
CA VAL A 582 1.17 3.32 -8.97
C VAL A 582 2.33 2.44 -9.44
N LEU A 583 2.05 1.18 -9.78
CA LEU A 583 3.02 0.22 -10.33
C LEU A 583 3.70 0.79 -11.57
N PHE A 584 2.90 1.22 -12.54
CA PHE A 584 3.40 1.82 -13.76
C PHE A 584 4.30 3.02 -13.48
N THR A 585 3.87 3.92 -12.60
CA THR A 585 4.62 5.13 -12.25
C THR A 585 5.98 4.75 -11.63
N ILE A 586 6.01 3.90 -10.60
CA ILE A 586 7.25 3.46 -9.94
C ILE A 586 8.20 2.81 -10.93
N MET A 587 7.70 1.96 -11.83
CA MET A 587 8.52 1.34 -12.87
C MET A 587 9.21 2.39 -13.74
N GLN A 588 8.51 3.46 -14.13
CA GLN A 588 9.12 4.53 -14.92
C GLN A 588 10.14 5.36 -14.11
N LEU A 589 9.93 5.54 -12.80
CA LEU A 589 10.90 6.22 -11.91
C LEU A 589 12.19 5.40 -11.73
N CYS A 590 12.12 4.08 -11.86
CA CYS A 590 13.26 3.17 -11.71
C CYS A 590 14.20 3.11 -12.92
N GLN A 591 14.19 4.11 -13.80
CA GLN A 591 14.97 4.13 -15.04
C GLN A 591 16.48 3.83 -14.88
N PRO A 592 17.19 4.30 -13.83
CA PRO A 592 18.60 3.95 -13.65
C PRO A 592 18.86 2.44 -13.51
N VAL A 593 17.89 1.72 -12.95
CA VAL A 593 17.93 0.25 -12.84
C VAL A 593 17.57 -0.38 -14.18
N VAL A 594 16.55 0.15 -14.86
CA VAL A 594 16.14 -0.30 -16.21
C VAL A 594 17.30 -0.20 -17.21
N ASP A 595 18.02 0.93 -17.24
CA ASP A 595 19.19 1.14 -18.10
C ASP A 595 20.29 0.10 -17.84
N THR A 596 20.39 -0.41 -16.60
CA THR A 596 21.33 -1.49 -16.24
C THR A 596 20.82 -2.83 -16.78
N LEU A 597 19.55 -3.16 -16.60
CA LEU A 597 18.94 -4.39 -17.10
C LEU A 597 18.95 -4.44 -18.64
N HIS A 598 18.71 -3.32 -19.32
CA HIS A 598 18.75 -3.20 -20.78
C HIS A 598 20.09 -3.65 -21.38
N ARG A 599 21.21 -3.42 -20.67
CA ARG A 599 22.52 -3.91 -21.11
C ARG A 599 22.59 -5.43 -21.13
N TYR A 600 22.01 -6.09 -20.13
CA TYR A 600 21.95 -7.55 -20.04
C TYR A 600 21.00 -8.12 -21.11
N MET A 601 19.81 -7.55 -21.24
CA MET A 601 18.83 -7.96 -22.26
C MET A 601 19.39 -7.80 -23.68
N SER A 602 20.04 -6.67 -23.97
CA SER A 602 20.67 -6.41 -25.27
C SER A 602 21.80 -7.39 -25.58
N ALA A 603 22.56 -7.81 -24.56
CA ALA A 603 23.61 -8.81 -24.67
C ALA A 603 23.09 -10.26 -24.63
N ARG A 604 21.78 -10.47 -24.43
CA ARG A 604 21.13 -11.78 -24.33
C ARG A 604 21.74 -12.67 -23.24
N VAL A 605 22.16 -12.06 -22.14
CA VAL A 605 22.64 -12.76 -20.95
C VAL A 605 21.54 -12.77 -19.87
N PRO A 606 21.51 -13.79 -18.98
CA PRO A 606 20.52 -13.86 -17.91
C PRO A 606 20.52 -12.60 -17.05
N LEU A 607 19.34 -12.13 -16.65
CA LEU A 607 19.23 -10.96 -15.80
C LEU A 607 19.91 -11.15 -14.44
N PRO A 608 20.59 -10.12 -13.93
CA PRO A 608 21.28 -10.21 -12.65
C PRO A 608 20.29 -10.19 -11.49
N LYS A 609 20.65 -10.85 -10.39
CA LYS A 609 19.94 -10.66 -9.12
C LYS A 609 20.21 -9.25 -8.60
N LEU A 610 19.15 -8.46 -8.41
CA LEU A 610 19.25 -7.13 -7.85
C LEU A 610 19.24 -7.20 -6.32
N MET A 611 20.16 -6.50 -5.67
CA MET A 611 20.19 -6.42 -4.21
C MET A 611 20.49 -4.99 -3.76
N ARG A 612 19.86 -4.56 -2.67
CA ARG A 612 20.29 -3.34 -1.98
C ARG A 612 21.65 -3.53 -1.32
N SER A 613 22.42 -2.45 -1.23
CA SER A 613 23.65 -2.42 -0.42
C SER A 613 23.33 -2.31 1.09
N ILE A 614 22.72 -3.35 1.67
CA ILE A 614 22.40 -3.44 3.11
C ILE A 614 23.59 -4.01 3.88
N VAL A 615 23.89 -3.41 5.04
CA VAL A 615 24.81 -3.98 6.03
C VAL A 615 23.96 -4.57 7.15
N GLU A 616 24.16 -5.86 7.42
CA GLU A 616 23.41 -6.58 8.44
C GLU A 616 23.68 -5.99 9.83
N LEU A 617 22.61 -5.69 10.55
CA LEU A 617 22.70 -5.34 11.96
C LEU A 617 22.94 -6.62 12.75
N THR A 618 24.11 -6.74 13.38
CA THR A 618 24.47 -7.94 14.17
C THR A 618 24.70 -7.57 15.64
N PRO A 619 24.67 -8.54 16.58
CA PRO A 619 25.06 -8.30 17.97
C PRO A 619 26.50 -7.80 18.14
N HIS A 620 27.36 -8.00 17.14
CA HIS A 620 28.75 -7.51 17.12
C HIS A 620 28.84 -6.02 16.77
N THR A 621 27.76 -5.42 16.26
CA THR A 621 27.72 -4.00 15.88
C THR A 621 27.95 -3.13 17.10
N LYS A 622 28.87 -2.17 16.98
CA LYS A 622 29.16 -1.19 18.03
C LYS A 622 28.15 -0.05 17.97
N VAL A 623 27.01 -0.24 18.64
CA VAL A 623 25.97 0.78 18.78
C VAL A 623 26.46 1.88 19.74
N LEU A 624 26.46 3.12 19.26
CA LEU A 624 26.85 4.32 20.00
C LEU A 624 25.66 4.95 20.74
N LEU A 625 24.47 4.86 20.16
CA LEU A 625 23.22 5.33 20.75
C LEU A 625 22.06 4.46 20.27
N SER A 626 21.11 4.20 21.16
CA SER A 626 19.78 3.74 20.81
C SER A 626 18.76 4.72 21.36
N ALA A 627 17.83 5.19 20.55
CA ALA A 627 16.82 6.14 20.98
C ALA A 627 15.53 5.99 20.18
N THR A 628 14.42 6.42 20.75
CA THR A 628 13.17 6.57 20.00
C THR A 628 13.12 7.94 19.32
N ALA A 629 12.71 7.98 18.05
CA ALA A 629 12.53 9.22 17.29
C ALA A 629 11.33 9.13 16.35
N LEU A 630 10.72 10.27 16.03
CA LEU A 630 9.73 10.39 14.96
C LEU A 630 10.46 10.58 13.64
N VAL A 631 10.49 9.55 12.82
CA VAL A 631 11.18 9.55 11.52
C VAL A 631 10.16 9.86 10.44
N ARG A 632 10.46 10.86 9.61
CA ARG A 632 9.58 11.28 8.51
C ARG A 632 9.74 10.35 7.31
N ASP A 633 8.62 9.83 6.84
CA ASP A 633 8.52 9.14 5.56
C ASP A 633 8.39 10.17 4.43
N ARG A 634 9.29 10.08 3.44
CA ARG A 634 9.39 11.04 2.33
C ARG A 634 8.32 10.85 1.26
N CYS A 635 7.82 9.62 1.13
CA CYS A 635 6.77 9.30 0.19
C CYS A 635 5.42 9.89 0.64
N THR A 636 5.13 9.87 1.94
CA THR A 636 3.81 10.24 2.51
C THR A 636 3.82 11.54 3.29
N GLY A 637 4.99 12.00 3.75
CA GLY A 637 5.14 13.14 4.65
C GLY A 637 4.88 12.80 6.13
N LEU A 638 4.39 11.60 6.44
CA LEU A 638 4.06 11.19 7.81
C LEU A 638 5.32 10.93 8.65
N SER A 639 5.32 11.40 9.89
CA SER A 639 6.32 11.00 10.88
C SER A 639 5.81 9.79 11.68
N ARG A 640 6.63 8.74 11.72
CA ARG A 640 6.35 7.51 12.47
C ARG A 640 7.37 7.34 13.59
N GLU A 641 6.89 6.90 14.74
CA GLU A 641 7.78 6.54 15.83
C GLU A 641 8.58 5.27 15.47
N GLN A 642 9.90 5.38 15.55
CA GLN A 642 10.84 4.30 15.27
C GLN A 642 11.93 4.26 16.32
N ILE A 643 12.51 3.07 16.52
CA ILE A 643 13.72 2.92 17.30
C ILE A 643 14.89 3.10 16.35
N VAL A 644 15.74 4.06 16.66
CA VAL A 644 16.92 4.39 15.87
C VAL A 644 18.17 3.96 16.63
N LEU A 645 18.99 3.14 15.98
CA LEU A 645 20.32 2.77 16.48
C LEU A 645 21.38 3.46 15.62
N ILE A 646 22.39 4.03 16.27
CA ILE A 646 23.49 4.72 15.60
C ILE A 646 24.75 3.87 15.76
N ASP A 647 25.45 3.60 14.67
CA ASP A 647 26.85 3.17 14.69
C ASP A 647 27.77 4.26 14.11
N LYS A 648 29.06 3.95 13.93
CA LYS A 648 30.04 4.93 13.42
C LYS A 648 29.84 5.33 11.94
N ASP A 649 29.07 4.57 11.17
CA ASP A 649 28.94 4.69 9.73
C ASP A 649 27.46 4.72 9.26
N ARG A 650 26.47 4.44 10.13
CA ARG A 650 25.07 4.20 9.77
C ARG A 650 24.08 4.52 10.90
N LEU A 651 22.88 4.89 10.47
CA LEU A 651 21.65 4.86 11.25
C LEU A 651 20.86 3.62 10.86
N TYR A 652 20.26 2.96 11.84
CA TYR A 652 19.37 1.81 11.68
C TYR A 652 18.00 2.14 12.24
N PHE A 653 16.94 1.82 11.49
CA PHE A 653 15.55 2.15 11.78
C PHE A 653 14.73 0.88 11.96
N LEU A 654 14.15 0.74 13.15
CA LEU A 654 13.39 -0.43 13.55
C LEU A 654 11.96 -0.02 13.87
N SER A 655 10.99 -0.77 13.35
CA SER A 655 9.58 -0.47 13.55
C SER A 655 9.06 -0.98 14.90
N ARG A 656 9.63 -2.05 15.46
CA ARG A 656 9.12 -2.67 16.69
C ARG A 656 10.22 -2.94 17.69
N LEU A 657 9.95 -2.64 18.95
CA LEU A 657 10.87 -2.95 20.04
C LEU A 657 11.11 -4.44 20.23
N SER A 658 10.13 -5.29 19.90
CA SER A 658 10.24 -6.75 20.01
C SER A 658 11.29 -7.36 19.07
N GLU A 659 11.70 -6.65 18.02
CA GLU A 659 12.74 -7.09 17.09
C GLU A 659 14.12 -7.04 17.74
N VAL A 660 14.34 -6.08 18.65
CA VAL A 660 15.66 -5.89 19.29
C VAL A 660 15.66 -6.14 20.79
N ALA A 661 14.55 -6.02 21.51
CA ALA A 661 14.58 -6.11 22.97
C ALA A 661 14.49 -7.57 23.46
N CYS A 662 15.58 -8.05 24.09
CA CYS A 662 15.67 -9.40 24.65
C CYS A 662 15.49 -9.38 26.17
N ARG A 663 14.85 -10.41 26.74
CA ARG A 663 14.74 -10.56 28.20
C ARG A 663 16.03 -11.14 28.78
N ARG A 664 16.70 -10.34 29.63
CA ARG A 664 17.96 -10.74 30.28
C ARG A 664 17.65 -11.56 31.54
N LYS A 665 18.21 -12.78 31.64
CA LYS A 665 18.06 -13.66 32.80
C LYS A 665 19.00 -13.27 33.92
N TRP A 666 20.28 -13.16 33.59
CA TRP A 666 21.34 -12.81 34.51
C TRP A 666 22.51 -12.19 33.74
N ARG A 667 23.38 -11.50 34.47
CA ARG A 667 24.60 -10.88 33.97
C ARG A 667 25.70 -11.05 35.01
N ILE A 668 26.86 -11.52 34.59
CA ILE A 668 28.02 -11.77 35.43
C ILE A 668 29.14 -10.85 34.99
N LYS A 669 29.73 -10.09 35.92
CA LYS A 669 30.94 -9.30 35.66
C LYS A 669 32.16 -10.23 35.60
N LEU A 670 32.98 -10.08 34.56
CA LEU A 670 34.23 -10.83 34.42
C LEU A 670 35.28 -10.23 35.36
N THR A 671 35.90 -11.08 36.17
CA THR A 671 36.93 -10.72 37.17
C THR A 671 38.06 -11.73 37.13
N ALA A 672 39.17 -11.46 37.82
CA ALA A 672 40.36 -12.33 37.81
C ALA A 672 40.11 -13.77 38.28
N THR A 673 39.05 -13.97 39.03
CA THR A 673 38.66 -15.27 39.59
C THR A 673 37.62 -15.99 38.75
N THR A 674 36.98 -15.32 37.78
CA THR A 674 36.02 -15.94 36.86
C THR A 674 36.74 -16.94 35.96
N LYS A 675 36.29 -18.19 35.91
CA LYS A 675 36.86 -19.22 35.04
C LYS A 675 35.78 -20.00 34.33
N ALA A 676 36.00 -20.26 33.04
CA ALA A 676 35.25 -21.25 32.27
C ALA A 676 36.06 -22.56 32.26
N VAL A 677 35.48 -23.62 32.82
CA VAL A 677 36.13 -24.93 32.99
C VAL A 677 35.31 -26.04 32.33
N TYR A 678 35.96 -27.17 32.05
CA TYR A 678 35.29 -28.36 31.53
C TYR A 678 34.23 -28.88 32.51
N GLY A 679 33.09 -29.31 31.96
CA GLY A 679 32.01 -29.96 32.72
C GLY A 679 32.23 -31.46 32.88
N GLU A 680 31.17 -32.16 33.28
CA GLU A 680 31.19 -33.60 33.56
C GLU A 680 31.25 -34.48 32.29
N ASP A 681 30.92 -33.92 31.12
CA ASP A 681 30.96 -34.61 29.83
C ASP A 681 31.74 -33.80 28.78
N SER A 682 31.99 -34.41 27.63
CA SER A 682 32.75 -33.79 26.53
C SER A 682 32.05 -32.61 25.84
N PHE A 683 30.80 -32.32 26.16
CA PHE A 683 30.02 -31.23 25.57
C PHE A 683 29.69 -30.12 26.58
N MET A 684 29.91 -30.39 27.87
CA MET A 684 29.58 -29.49 28.98
C MET A 684 30.74 -28.59 29.36
N MET A 685 30.40 -27.37 29.79
CA MET A 685 31.30 -26.43 30.46
C MET A 685 30.60 -25.81 31.67
N LYS A 686 31.39 -25.41 32.67
CA LYS A 686 30.92 -24.72 33.87
C LYS A 686 31.56 -23.34 33.94
N ILE A 687 30.75 -22.33 34.25
CA ILE A 687 31.21 -20.97 34.51
C ILE A 687 31.08 -20.74 36.00
N ILE A 688 32.21 -20.41 36.63
CA ILE A 688 32.30 -20.18 38.07
C ILE A 688 32.50 -18.67 38.28
N PRO A 689 31.44 -17.92 38.63
CA PRO A 689 31.55 -16.53 39.05
C PRO A 689 32.08 -16.42 40.49
N ASN A 690 32.56 -15.23 40.84
CA ASN A 690 33.16 -14.92 42.14
C ASN A 690 32.16 -15.22 43.28
N ASP A 691 32.67 -15.83 44.37
CA ASP A 691 31.95 -16.24 45.61
C ASP A 691 31.23 -17.61 45.66
N ALA A 692 31.74 -18.63 44.96
CA ALA A 692 31.50 -20.00 45.43
C ALA A 692 32.37 -20.25 46.69
N ALA A 693 31.81 -19.94 47.86
CA ALA A 693 32.44 -20.14 49.16
C ALA A 693 33.19 -21.49 49.21
N VAL A 694 34.49 -21.42 49.49
CA VAL A 694 35.31 -22.59 49.80
C VAL A 694 34.66 -23.29 50.99
N PRO A 695 34.24 -24.57 50.89
CA PRO A 695 33.75 -25.30 52.06
C PRO A 695 34.92 -25.45 53.04
N GLU A 696 34.69 -25.14 54.33
CA GLU A 696 35.69 -25.46 55.36
C GLU A 696 36.08 -26.94 55.30
N PRO A 697 37.38 -27.27 55.44
CA PRO A 697 37.83 -28.65 55.39
C PRO A 697 37.34 -29.40 56.65
N GLY A 698 36.21 -30.13 56.54
CA GLY A 698 35.74 -31.01 57.61
C GLY A 698 34.25 -31.36 57.70
N ALA A 699 33.36 -30.86 56.82
CA ALA A 699 31.93 -31.20 56.90
C ALA A 699 31.59 -32.58 56.28
N PRO A 700 30.66 -33.37 56.86
CA PRO A 700 30.27 -34.69 56.34
C PRO A 700 29.55 -34.60 54.98
N PRO A 701 29.56 -35.66 54.16
CA PRO A 701 28.93 -35.65 52.84
C PRO A 701 27.41 -35.67 53.01
N THR A 702 26.75 -34.52 52.80
CA THR A 702 25.30 -34.48 52.59
C THR A 702 25.00 -34.84 51.13
N SER A 703 24.02 -35.71 50.96
CA SER A 703 23.61 -36.30 49.71
C SER A 703 23.00 -35.29 48.73
N ASN A 704 23.51 -35.35 47.49
CA ASN A 704 22.85 -35.11 46.20
C ASN A 704 22.17 -33.76 45.90
N ASN A 705 22.75 -33.07 44.91
CA ASN A 705 22.11 -32.19 43.93
C ASN A 705 21.55 -30.84 44.38
N ALA A 706 22.36 -30.03 45.07
CA ALA A 706 22.17 -28.58 45.06
C ALA A 706 23.29 -27.92 44.23
N THR A 707 22.93 -27.35 43.08
CA THR A 707 23.82 -26.49 42.27
C THR A 707 24.38 -25.40 43.18
N GLN A 708 25.71 -25.26 43.28
CA GLN A 708 26.32 -24.18 44.06
C GLN A 708 25.77 -22.82 43.57
N PRO A 709 25.37 -21.90 44.48
CA PRO A 709 24.80 -20.62 44.08
C PRO A 709 25.80 -19.87 43.20
N GLY A 710 25.38 -19.58 41.97
CA GLY A 710 26.19 -18.85 40.98
C GLY A 710 26.91 -19.72 39.94
N VAL A 711 27.08 -21.04 40.11
CA VAL A 711 27.75 -21.86 39.08
C VAL A 711 26.78 -22.18 37.95
N HIS A 712 27.03 -21.64 36.75
CA HIS A 712 26.21 -21.92 35.57
C HIS A 712 26.83 -23.05 34.76
N THR A 713 26.05 -24.10 34.47
CA THR A 713 26.47 -25.23 33.65
C THR A 713 25.81 -25.16 32.29
N PHE A 714 26.59 -25.25 31.22
CA PHE A 714 26.11 -25.23 29.85
C PHE A 714 26.52 -26.49 29.10
N LYS A 715 25.69 -26.88 28.13
CA LYS A 715 25.97 -27.93 27.16
C LYS A 715 25.98 -27.32 25.75
N ALA A 716 27.09 -27.49 25.06
CA ALA A 716 27.26 -27.08 23.68
C ALA A 716 26.77 -28.16 22.70
N PRO A 717 26.44 -27.81 21.45
CA PRO A 717 26.08 -28.78 20.42
C PRO A 717 27.24 -29.69 19.99
N SER A 718 28.50 -29.25 20.20
CA SER A 718 29.69 -30.00 19.83
C SER A 718 30.90 -29.60 20.68
N THR A 719 31.92 -30.48 20.74
CA THR A 719 33.18 -30.22 21.45
C THR A 719 33.92 -28.97 20.93
N PRO A 720 33.96 -28.66 19.62
CA PRO A 720 34.63 -27.45 19.14
C PRO A 720 33.88 -26.18 19.56
N VAL A 721 32.54 -26.17 19.52
CA VAL A 721 31.75 -25.01 19.94
C VAL A 721 31.96 -24.72 21.43
N ARG A 722 31.96 -25.76 22.28
CA ARG A 722 32.30 -25.62 23.71
C ARG A 722 33.69 -24.99 23.89
N ASN A 723 34.70 -25.52 23.19
CA ASN A 723 36.07 -25.02 23.30
C ASN A 723 36.17 -23.55 22.89
N GLN A 724 35.56 -23.16 21.76
CA GLN A 724 35.53 -21.75 21.34
C GLN A 724 34.88 -20.82 22.37
N TRP A 725 33.83 -21.28 23.06
CA TRP A 725 33.20 -20.50 24.14
C TRP A 725 34.10 -20.38 25.37
N MET A 726 34.73 -21.47 25.80
CA MET A 726 35.66 -21.45 26.93
C MET A 726 36.87 -20.56 26.65
N ASP A 727 37.46 -20.69 25.45
CA ASP A 727 38.62 -19.90 25.03
C ASP A 727 38.27 -18.40 25.01
N ALA A 728 37.13 -18.03 24.40
CA ALA A 728 36.68 -16.65 24.34
C ALA A 728 36.42 -16.05 25.74
N ILE A 729 35.77 -16.79 26.63
CA ILE A 729 35.49 -16.32 28.00
C ILE A 729 36.80 -16.13 28.79
N ASN A 730 37.69 -17.12 28.75
CA ASN A 730 38.95 -17.07 29.48
C ASN A 730 39.87 -15.97 28.94
N GLU A 731 39.91 -15.74 27.62
CA GLU A 731 40.64 -14.62 27.01
C GLU A 731 40.06 -13.26 27.44
N ALA A 732 38.73 -13.12 27.46
CA ALA A 732 38.07 -11.91 27.93
C ALA A 732 38.38 -11.61 29.42
N VAL A 733 38.41 -12.65 30.26
CA VAL A 733 38.83 -12.53 31.67
C VAL A 733 40.27 -12.01 31.78
N VAL A 734 41.21 -12.58 31.01
CA VAL A 734 42.61 -12.13 31.01
C VAL A 734 42.72 -10.65 30.61
N LYS A 735 42.01 -10.24 29.56
CA LYS A 735 41.99 -8.82 29.11
C LYS A 735 41.38 -7.90 30.17
N ALA A 736 40.26 -8.29 30.79
CA ALA A 736 39.64 -7.51 31.85
C ALA A 736 40.57 -7.28 33.06
N ASN A 737 41.43 -8.25 33.38
CA ASN A 737 42.44 -8.12 34.44
C ASN A 737 43.62 -7.23 34.06
N SER A 738 44.04 -7.24 32.80
CA SER A 738 45.13 -6.39 32.31
C SER A 738 44.73 -4.91 32.30
N ILE A 739 43.47 -4.58 31.99
CA ILE A 739 42.96 -3.19 31.96
C ILE A 739 42.90 -2.58 33.37
N LEU A 740 42.81 -3.40 34.42
CA LEU A 740 42.89 -2.95 35.81
C LEU A 740 44.35 -2.68 36.27
N ALA A 741 45.36 -3.02 35.47
CA ALA A 741 46.78 -2.87 35.81
C ALA A 741 47.49 -1.68 35.13
N GLU A 742 46.89 -1.06 34.10
CA GLU A 742 47.46 0.13 33.43
C GLU A 742 46.45 1.30 33.43
N GLU A 743 46.62 2.25 34.35
CA GLU A 743 46.06 3.59 34.22
C GLU A 743 46.83 4.36 33.13
N LEU A 744 46.40 4.24 31.88
CA LEU A 744 46.82 5.12 30.78
C LEU A 744 45.78 6.22 30.53
N PRO A 745 46.20 7.45 30.13
CA PRO A 745 45.33 8.62 30.08
C PRO A 745 44.24 8.50 29.02
N ALA A 746 43.02 8.85 29.43
CA ALA A 746 41.80 8.64 28.68
C ALA A 746 41.67 9.54 27.44
N HIS A 747 41.91 8.96 26.26
CA HIS A 747 40.99 9.12 25.13
C HIS A 747 40.02 7.92 25.09
N LYS A 748 39.43 7.58 26.23
CA LYS A 748 38.26 6.71 26.25
C LYS A 748 37.09 7.59 25.83
N VAL A 749 36.64 7.42 24.58
CA VAL A 749 35.25 7.77 24.23
C VAL A 749 34.39 7.13 25.31
N THR A 750 33.84 7.95 26.20
CA THR A 750 32.94 7.50 27.26
C THR A 750 31.84 6.71 26.58
N ARG A 751 31.74 5.41 26.92
CA ARG A 751 30.67 4.51 26.49
C ARG A 751 29.39 4.98 27.16
N ASP A 752 28.78 6.00 26.58
CA ASP A 752 27.47 6.47 27.03
C ASP A 752 26.42 5.55 26.40
N THR A 753 26.25 4.36 26.98
CA THR A 753 25.23 3.37 26.56
C THR A 753 23.88 3.66 27.22
N ALA A 754 23.63 4.90 27.63
CA ALA A 754 22.33 5.31 28.17
C ALA A 754 21.30 5.24 27.05
N ASN A 755 20.67 4.08 26.90
CA ASN A 755 19.62 3.84 25.92
C ASN A 755 18.47 4.83 26.19
N LEU A 756 18.21 5.72 25.25
CA LEU A 756 17.06 6.64 25.24
C LEU A 756 15.78 5.95 24.72
N VAL A 757 15.70 4.63 24.91
CA VAL A 757 14.57 3.81 24.50
C VAL A 757 13.85 3.37 25.76
N ASP A 758 12.55 3.63 25.83
CA ASP A 758 11.72 3.12 26.92
C ASP A 758 11.53 1.61 26.75
N LEU A 759 12.11 0.83 27.67
CA LEU A 759 12.09 -0.64 27.61
C LEU A 759 11.09 -1.23 28.62
N PRO A 760 10.27 -2.22 28.22
CA PRO A 760 9.45 -3.00 29.15
C PRO A 760 10.29 -3.67 30.23
N THR A 761 9.72 -3.83 31.43
CA THR A 761 10.40 -4.40 32.60
C THR A 761 11.06 -5.75 32.28
N GLY A 762 12.37 -5.84 32.53
CA GLY A 762 13.17 -7.05 32.33
C GLY A 762 13.70 -7.27 30.91
N LYS A 763 13.36 -6.40 29.94
CA LYS A 763 13.98 -6.41 28.61
C LYS A 763 15.20 -5.49 28.54
N SER A 764 16.11 -5.80 27.62
CA SER A 764 17.35 -5.07 27.39
C SER A 764 17.80 -5.19 25.94
N ILE A 765 18.57 -4.19 25.49
CA ILE A 765 19.25 -4.14 24.18
C ILE A 765 20.77 -4.05 24.33
N ASP A 766 21.28 -4.25 25.55
CA ASP A 766 22.69 -4.12 25.90
C ASP A 766 23.59 -5.23 25.32
N TYR A 767 23.07 -6.16 24.53
CA TYR A 767 23.84 -7.25 23.92
C TYR A 767 24.65 -6.81 22.69
N PHE A 768 24.46 -5.59 22.18
CA PHE A 768 25.30 -5.04 21.11
C PHE A 768 26.75 -4.88 21.58
N ASN A 769 27.69 -4.75 20.64
CA ASN A 769 29.13 -4.79 20.91
C ASN A 769 29.58 -6.13 21.54
N ALA A 770 28.94 -7.24 21.16
CA ALA A 770 29.34 -8.59 21.57
C ALA A 770 30.70 -8.99 20.99
N ILE A 771 31.55 -9.61 21.81
CA ILE A 771 32.74 -10.33 21.35
C ILE A 771 32.31 -11.67 20.74
N LYS A 772 31.40 -12.37 21.42
CA LYS A 772 30.82 -13.63 20.97
C LYS A 772 29.37 -13.72 21.43
N ALA A 773 28.49 -14.17 20.55
CA ALA A 773 27.09 -14.44 20.88
C ALA A 773 26.65 -15.77 20.28
N GLY A 774 25.67 -16.45 20.89
CA GLY A 774 25.17 -17.72 20.38
C GLY A 774 24.39 -18.56 21.40
N PHE A 775 23.76 -19.62 20.92
CA PHE A 775 22.93 -20.49 21.75
C PHE A 775 23.73 -21.60 22.44
N LEU A 776 23.47 -21.80 23.73
CA LEU A 776 23.90 -22.99 24.50
C LEU A 776 22.75 -23.48 25.37
N LYS A 777 22.77 -24.76 25.75
CA LYS A 777 21.80 -25.33 26.68
C LYS A 777 22.24 -25.08 28.11
N GLU A 778 21.50 -24.27 28.86
CA GLU A 778 21.74 -24.05 30.29
C GLU A 778 21.05 -25.14 31.12
N LYS A 779 21.79 -25.71 32.08
CA LYS A 779 21.24 -26.65 33.06
C LYS A 779 20.47 -25.87 34.12
N THR A 780 19.18 -26.13 34.28
CA THR A 780 18.31 -25.49 35.27
C THR A 780 17.70 -26.53 36.19
N ALA A 781 17.82 -26.34 37.51
CA ALA A 781 17.27 -27.23 38.51
C ALA A 781 15.75 -26.97 38.65
N ASN A 782 14.92 -27.90 38.18
CA ASN A 782 13.46 -27.82 38.27
C ASN A 782 12.92 -28.94 39.18
N GLY A 783 13.04 -28.76 40.49
CA GLY A 783 12.59 -29.76 41.47
C GLY A 783 13.44 -31.03 41.43
N TRP A 784 12.82 -32.19 41.17
CA TRP A 784 13.50 -33.50 41.18
C TRP A 784 14.24 -33.85 39.87
N TYR A 785 14.08 -33.07 38.80
CA TYR A 785 14.70 -33.31 37.50
C TYR A 785 15.54 -32.12 37.03
N ASP A 786 16.68 -32.43 36.43
CA ASP A 786 17.47 -31.45 35.68
C ASP A 786 16.84 -31.20 34.32
N SER A 787 16.58 -29.93 33.99
CA SER A 787 16.11 -29.52 32.66
C SER A 787 17.20 -28.78 31.91
N TRP A 788 17.26 -28.97 30.60
CA TRP A 788 18.18 -28.27 29.70
C TRP A 788 17.38 -27.30 28.85
N ASN A 789 17.65 -26.01 28.99
CA ASN A 789 16.93 -24.96 28.28
C ASN A 789 17.87 -24.26 27.31
N ASP A 790 17.44 -24.05 26.07
CA ASP A 790 18.20 -23.22 25.13
C ASP A 790 18.23 -21.77 25.63
N ARG A 791 19.42 -21.20 25.65
CA ARG A 791 19.71 -19.85 26.12
C ARG A 791 20.65 -19.16 25.16
N TRP A 792 20.40 -17.87 24.94
CA TRP A 792 21.28 -17.05 24.12
C TRP A 792 22.29 -16.35 25.02
N LEU A 793 23.56 -16.73 24.90
CA LEU A 793 24.65 -16.08 25.64
C LEU A 793 25.30 -15.00 24.80
N VAL A 794 25.75 -13.96 25.50
CA VAL A 794 26.45 -12.82 24.93
C VAL A 794 27.63 -12.49 25.81
N LEU A 795 28.83 -12.63 25.26
CA LEU A 795 30.09 -12.25 25.88
C LEU A 795 30.48 -10.86 25.41
N GLN A 796 30.67 -9.96 26.36
CA GLN A 796 31.22 -8.61 26.15
C GLN A 796 32.54 -8.49 26.91
N GLU A 797 33.24 -7.36 26.75
CA GLU A 797 34.60 -7.18 27.28
C GLU A 797 34.72 -7.36 28.80
N ASP A 798 33.73 -6.92 29.56
CA ASP A 798 33.77 -6.90 31.03
C ASP A 798 32.66 -7.73 31.68
N HIS A 799 31.80 -8.39 30.90
CA HIS A 799 30.70 -9.20 31.42
C HIS A 799 30.21 -10.28 30.46
N LEU A 800 29.58 -11.31 31.01
CA LEU A 800 28.85 -12.35 30.31
C LEU A 800 27.37 -12.25 30.68
N SER A 801 26.51 -12.11 29.68
CA SER A 801 25.05 -12.01 29.84
C SER A 801 24.36 -13.23 29.24
N CYS A 802 23.24 -13.62 29.85
CA CYS A 802 22.36 -14.66 29.33
C CYS A 802 20.95 -14.10 29.13
N TYR A 803 20.39 -14.43 27.97
CA TYR A 803 19.07 -14.00 27.55
C TYR A 803 18.19 -15.22 27.26
N GLU A 804 16.88 -15.01 27.39
CA GLU A 804 15.90 -16.03 27.05
C GLU A 804 15.96 -16.41 25.57
N ASN A 805 16.10 -15.41 24.68
CA ASN A 805 16.08 -15.54 23.23
C ASN A 805 17.07 -14.57 22.57
N SER A 806 17.42 -14.81 21.30
CA SER A 806 18.16 -13.85 20.45
C SER A 806 17.22 -12.78 19.87
N PRO A 807 17.74 -11.59 19.51
CA PRO A 807 16.98 -10.59 18.77
C PRO A 807 16.68 -11.09 17.35
N LYS A 808 15.64 -10.51 16.73
CA LYS A 808 15.28 -10.70 15.32
C LYS A 808 15.77 -9.51 14.53
N LEU A 809 16.95 -9.64 13.91
CA LEU A 809 17.63 -8.54 13.21
C LEU A 809 17.40 -8.60 11.69
N ASP A 810 16.27 -9.18 11.28
CA ASP A 810 16.06 -9.70 9.92
C ASP A 810 15.72 -8.61 8.89
N PHE A 811 15.35 -7.41 9.33
CA PHE A 811 15.10 -6.28 8.43
C PHE A 811 15.18 -4.94 9.16
N VAL A 812 16.07 -4.06 8.71
CA VAL A 812 16.28 -2.76 9.35
C VAL A 812 16.48 -1.72 8.27
N GLY A 813 15.63 -0.68 8.25
CA GLY A 813 15.88 0.48 7.41
C GLY A 813 17.24 1.05 7.78
N GLN A 814 18.04 1.50 6.81
CA GLN A 814 19.38 2.02 7.12
C GLN A 814 19.69 3.27 6.32
N PHE A 815 20.46 4.17 6.93
CA PHE A 815 20.93 5.40 6.31
C PHE A 815 22.42 5.60 6.58
N PRO A 816 23.24 5.87 5.55
CA PRO A 816 24.69 6.02 5.72
C PRO A 816 25.04 7.34 6.42
N LEU A 817 26.06 7.31 7.30
CA LEU A 817 26.67 8.46 7.98
C LEU A 817 28.07 8.82 7.46
N ARG A 818 28.56 8.09 6.45
CA ARG A 818 29.86 8.39 5.84
C ARG A 818 29.77 9.63 4.95
N LYS A 819 30.51 10.68 5.30
CA LYS A 819 30.59 11.97 4.59
C LYS A 819 29.22 12.64 4.47
N THR A 820 28.47 12.68 5.58
CA THR A 820 27.13 13.28 5.63
C THR A 820 27.15 14.63 6.33
N LYS A 821 26.09 15.40 6.10
CA LYS A 821 25.84 16.68 6.76
C LYS A 821 24.63 16.52 7.68
N ALA A 822 24.78 16.79 8.96
CA ALA A 822 23.69 16.80 9.93
C ALA A 822 23.29 18.24 10.24
N PHE A 823 22.07 18.61 9.87
CA PHE A 823 21.43 19.88 10.19
C PHE A 823 20.54 19.70 11.42
N CYS A 824 20.90 20.37 12.52
CA CYS A 824 20.29 20.20 13.83
C CYS A 824 19.54 21.48 14.20
N TYR A 825 18.20 21.41 14.30
CA TYR A 825 17.30 22.52 14.60
C TYR A 825 16.83 22.46 16.05
N GLU A 826 17.36 23.36 16.88
CA GLU A 826 17.26 23.27 18.35
C GLU A 826 15.84 23.44 18.90
N ARG A 827 15.06 24.42 18.40
CA ARG A 827 13.71 24.72 18.96
C ARG A 827 12.69 23.60 18.80
N GLU A 828 12.82 22.83 17.73
CA GLU A 828 11.81 21.87 17.27
C GLU A 828 12.34 20.44 17.35
N TYR A 829 13.53 20.28 17.95
CA TYR A 829 14.23 19.03 18.17
C TYR A 829 14.34 18.18 16.90
N LEU A 830 14.50 18.84 15.74
CA LEU A 830 14.58 18.22 14.42
C LEU A 830 16.04 18.03 14.02
N ILE A 831 16.39 16.83 13.58
CA ILE A 831 17.69 16.49 13.01
C ILE A 831 17.47 15.97 11.60
N ARG A 832 18.08 16.64 10.62
CA ARG A 832 18.15 16.19 9.23
C ARG A 832 19.56 15.75 8.90
N VAL A 833 19.72 14.50 8.51
CA VAL A 833 21.00 13.98 8.03
C VAL A 833 20.93 13.82 6.51
N VAL A 834 21.82 14.51 5.79
CA VAL A 834 21.89 14.50 4.33
C VAL A 834 23.15 13.77 3.88
N ALA A 835 22.98 12.73 3.08
CA ALA A 835 24.05 11.99 2.45
C ALA A 835 24.73 12.80 1.34
N ARG A 836 25.94 12.40 0.94
CA ARG A 836 26.74 13.10 -0.08
C ARG A 836 26.02 13.40 -1.40
N ARG A 837 25.07 12.54 -1.81
CA ARG A 837 24.26 12.70 -3.04
C ARG A 837 22.87 13.27 -2.78
N GLY A 838 22.71 13.99 -1.66
CA GLY A 838 21.45 14.66 -1.30
C GLY A 838 20.32 13.75 -0.82
N ALA A 839 20.49 12.43 -0.67
CA ALA A 839 19.47 11.63 0.03
C ALA A 839 19.40 12.10 1.49
N ALA A 840 18.20 12.37 2.03
CA ALA A 840 18.05 12.86 3.40
C ALA A 840 17.23 11.91 4.27
N CYS A 841 17.54 11.91 5.56
CA CYS A 841 16.75 11.31 6.63
C CYS A 841 16.42 12.39 7.65
N GLU A 842 15.16 12.48 8.04
CA GLU A 842 14.68 13.47 8.99
C GLU A 842 14.06 12.79 10.19
N MET A 843 14.46 13.24 11.37
CA MET A 843 13.95 12.71 12.63
C MET A 843 13.74 13.82 13.65
N ARG A 844 12.62 13.76 14.35
CA ARG A 844 12.34 14.59 15.52
C ARG A 844 12.49 13.77 16.79
N VAL A 845 13.11 14.38 17.80
CA VAL A 845 13.35 13.74 19.10
C VAL A 845 12.51 14.41 20.20
N GLN A 846 12.33 13.72 21.32
CA GLN A 846 11.28 14.06 22.29
C GLN A 846 11.51 15.39 23.04
N ASN A 847 12.74 15.72 23.39
CA ASN A 847 13.05 16.86 24.24
C ASN A 847 14.50 17.33 24.06
N GLN A 848 14.82 18.50 24.63
CA GLN A 848 16.15 19.12 24.54
C GLN A 848 17.29 18.22 25.07
N GLU A 849 17.06 17.44 26.13
CA GLU A 849 18.09 16.56 26.70
C GLU A 849 18.43 15.42 25.72
N SER A 850 17.40 14.78 25.16
CA SER A 850 17.53 13.79 24.09
C SER A 850 18.23 14.39 22.87
N PHE A 851 17.79 15.57 22.42
CA PHE A 851 18.41 16.29 21.29
C PHE A 851 19.90 16.55 21.51
N ASN A 852 20.29 17.06 22.68
CA ASN A 852 21.69 17.30 22.99
C ASN A 852 22.52 16.01 22.94
N ARG A 853 22.00 14.90 23.49
CA ARG A 853 22.66 13.59 23.41
C ARG A 853 22.84 13.09 21.98
N TRP A 854 21.82 13.25 21.14
CA TRP A 854 21.92 12.91 19.71
C TRP A 854 23.03 13.71 19.02
N VAL A 855 23.08 15.02 19.24
CA VAL A 855 24.12 15.88 18.66
C VAL A 855 25.52 15.52 19.19
N GLU A 856 25.67 15.26 20.50
CA GLU A 856 26.94 14.81 21.09
C GLU A 856 27.45 13.48 20.50
N VAL A 857 26.53 12.57 20.12
CA VAL A 857 26.90 11.31 19.46
C VAL A 857 27.33 11.56 18.02
N PHE A 858 26.63 12.42 17.28
CA PHE A 858 27.09 12.83 15.93
C PHE A 858 28.46 13.50 15.96
N GLU A 859 28.75 14.33 16.97
CA GLU A 859 30.05 15.00 17.13
C GLU A 859 31.22 14.01 17.32
N LYS A 860 30.92 12.81 17.85
CA LYS A 860 31.91 11.73 18.00
C LYS A 860 32.20 10.98 16.70
N ILE A 861 31.42 11.21 15.63
CA ILE A 861 31.57 10.53 14.33
C ILE A 861 32.32 11.43 13.35
N PRO A 862 33.61 11.17 13.04
CA PRO A 862 34.44 12.10 12.25
C PRO A 862 33.97 12.36 10.82
N THR A 863 33.09 11.52 10.29
CA THR A 863 32.58 11.62 8.91
C THR A 863 31.29 12.42 8.79
N VAL A 864 30.73 12.89 9.91
CA VAL A 864 29.50 13.71 9.95
C VAL A 864 29.90 15.17 10.19
N GLU A 865 29.53 16.04 9.25
CA GLU A 865 29.66 17.49 9.41
C GLU A 865 28.38 18.06 10.02
N ILE A 866 28.47 18.83 11.11
CA ILE A 866 27.30 19.27 11.89
C ILE A 866 27.07 20.77 11.70
N TYR A 867 25.82 21.11 11.39
CA TYR A 867 25.32 22.47 11.25
C TYR A 867 24.20 22.68 12.28
N ARG A 868 24.37 23.65 13.18
CA ARG A 868 23.37 23.96 14.22
C ARG A 868 22.57 25.20 13.85
N HIS A 869 21.25 25.08 13.89
CA HIS A 869 20.30 26.14 13.58
C HIS A 869 19.36 26.37 14.77
N LYS A 870 19.00 27.64 15.01
CA LYS A 870 18.08 28.00 16.11
C LYS A 870 16.62 27.78 15.77
N ASP A 871 16.25 28.04 14.52
CA ASP A 871 14.87 28.06 14.02
C ASP A 871 14.74 27.10 12.82
N LEU A 872 13.53 26.60 12.57
CA LEU A 872 13.22 25.74 11.42
C LEU A 872 13.42 26.46 10.09
N LEU A 873 13.48 25.66 9.03
CA LEU A 873 13.36 26.15 7.65
C LEU A 873 11.93 26.63 7.41
N GLU A 874 11.75 27.93 7.23
CA GLU A 874 10.48 28.50 6.80
C GLU A 874 10.09 27.93 5.42
N ASN A 875 8.79 27.73 5.18
CA ASN A 875 8.21 27.19 3.94
C ASN A 875 8.72 25.78 3.55
N SER A 876 9.27 25.03 4.51
CA SER A 876 9.71 23.66 4.30
C SER A 876 8.62 22.65 4.65
N PRO A 877 8.38 21.61 3.84
CA PRO A 877 7.57 20.47 4.25
C PRO A 877 8.07 19.81 5.56
N SER A 878 9.37 19.93 5.81
CA SER A 878 10.07 19.39 6.98
C SER A 878 9.82 20.19 8.24
N SER A 879 9.41 21.46 8.13
CA SER A 879 9.00 22.26 9.29
C SER A 879 7.67 21.80 9.88
N VAL A 880 6.88 21.07 9.10
CA VAL A 880 5.57 20.58 9.53
C VAL A 880 5.71 19.21 10.20
N LEU A 881 5.19 19.08 11.42
CA LEU A 881 5.10 17.78 12.11
C LEU A 881 3.73 17.17 11.87
N ILE A 882 3.70 16.12 11.08
CA ILE A 882 2.51 15.30 10.87
C ILE A 882 2.73 13.95 11.54
N MET A 883 1.79 13.52 12.38
CA MET A 883 1.85 12.26 13.13
C MET A 883 0.62 11.41 12.87
N THR A 884 0.79 10.09 12.86
CA THR A 884 -0.33 9.14 12.93
C THR A 884 -1.02 9.23 14.29
N GLU A 885 -2.33 8.96 14.37
CA GLU A 885 -3.11 9.06 15.62
C GLU A 885 -2.50 8.24 16.76
N SER A 886 -1.93 7.07 16.45
CA SER A 886 -1.28 6.17 17.40
C SER A 886 -0.03 6.76 18.07
N SER A 887 0.69 7.65 17.36
CA SER A 887 1.94 8.26 17.84
C SER A 887 1.73 9.55 18.63
N ARG A 888 0.53 10.17 18.56
CA ARG A 888 0.21 11.41 19.28
C ARG A 888 0.20 11.25 20.81
N GLY A 889 -0.08 10.04 21.31
CA GLY A 889 -0.21 9.76 22.74
C GLY A 889 1.12 9.64 23.52
N HIS A 890 2.19 9.18 22.87
CA HIS A 890 3.47 8.90 23.54
C HIS A 890 4.47 10.07 23.44
N PHE A 891 4.52 10.76 22.30
CA PHE A 891 5.51 11.82 22.06
C PHE A 891 5.18 13.17 22.72
N ASN A 892 3.90 13.41 23.07
CA ASN A 892 3.46 14.60 23.80
C ASN A 892 3.54 14.45 25.33
N GLY A 893 4.01 13.30 25.84
CA GLY A 893 4.02 12.98 27.27
C GLY A 893 4.94 13.85 28.15
N ALA A 894 5.82 14.66 27.56
CA ALA A 894 6.79 15.43 28.34
C ALA A 894 7.19 16.78 27.71
N GLN A 895 6.22 17.61 27.29
CA GLN A 895 6.30 19.09 27.40
C GLN A 895 5.07 19.76 26.78
N LYS A 896 3.99 19.81 27.55
CA LYS A 896 3.20 21.03 27.71
C LYS A 896 2.66 21.04 29.12
N LYS A 897 3.37 21.73 30.02
CA LYS A 897 2.64 22.70 30.85
C LYS A 897 2.13 23.75 29.86
N SER A 898 1.09 23.42 29.10
CA SER A 898 0.22 24.46 28.59
C SER A 898 -0.29 25.15 29.84
N LYS A 899 -0.02 26.46 29.92
CA LYS A 899 -0.93 27.31 30.69
C LYS A 899 -2.28 27.18 29.98
N GLY A 900 -3.09 26.24 30.46
CA GLY A 900 -4.32 25.78 29.81
C GLY A 900 -4.26 24.29 29.51
N GLY A 901 -4.26 23.43 30.55
CA GLY A 901 -4.54 22.01 30.36
C GLY A 901 -5.85 21.85 29.60
N GLU A 902 -5.98 20.78 28.79
CA GLU A 902 -7.28 20.43 28.20
C GLU A 902 -8.28 20.28 29.34
N TRP A 903 -9.10 21.32 29.46
CA TRP A 903 -10.02 21.52 30.59
C TRP A 903 -11.05 20.39 30.62
N LEU A 904 -11.44 19.84 29.46
CA LEU A 904 -12.55 18.91 29.31
C LEU A 904 -12.48 18.17 27.96
N GLN A 905 -12.53 16.84 27.99
CA GLN A 905 -12.66 15.97 26.82
C GLN A 905 -14.05 15.31 26.79
N THR A 906 -14.69 15.23 25.63
CA THR A 906 -16.00 14.59 25.46
C THR A 906 -15.98 13.56 24.34
N LYS A 907 -16.69 12.45 24.51
CA LYS A 907 -16.90 11.43 23.46
C LYS A 907 -18.36 11.02 23.42
N ILE A 908 -19.00 11.06 22.25
CA ILE A 908 -20.35 10.51 22.09
C ILE A 908 -20.21 9.06 21.63
N GLU A 909 -20.49 8.10 22.50
CA GLU A 909 -20.32 6.67 22.20
C GLU A 909 -21.47 6.09 21.37
N GLY A 910 -22.64 6.69 21.46
CA GLY A 910 -23.83 6.21 20.80
C GLY A 910 -25.08 6.92 21.26
N HIS A 911 -26.21 6.23 21.14
CA HIS A 911 -27.52 6.76 21.48
C HIS A 911 -28.38 5.68 22.14
N GLN A 912 -29.36 6.10 22.93
CA GLN A 912 -30.38 5.26 23.54
C GLN A 912 -31.74 5.86 23.25
N ILE A 913 -32.74 5.01 22.97
CA ILE A 913 -34.14 5.43 22.88
C ILE A 913 -34.71 5.41 24.29
N LYS A 914 -35.32 6.51 24.72
CA LYS A 914 -35.92 6.69 26.04
C LYS A 914 -37.34 7.23 25.92
N LEU A 915 -38.15 7.01 26.94
CA LEU A 915 -39.48 7.61 27.06
C LEU A 915 -39.39 8.91 27.87
N ASP A 916 -40.10 9.95 27.44
CA ASP A 916 -40.29 11.17 28.23
C ASP A 916 -41.45 11.03 29.23
N GLU A 917 -41.73 12.07 30.00
CA GLU A 917 -42.80 12.09 31.02
C GLU A 917 -44.22 11.88 30.45
N ASN A 918 -44.38 11.94 29.13
CA ASN A 918 -45.65 11.69 28.42
C ASN A 918 -45.64 10.35 27.66
N ASP A 919 -44.73 9.43 28.00
CA ASP A 919 -44.51 8.15 27.31
C ASP A 919 -44.18 8.32 25.82
N GLN A 920 -43.58 9.45 25.42
CA GLN A 920 -43.13 9.65 24.04
C GLN A 920 -41.65 9.27 23.89
N GLU A 921 -41.37 8.41 22.91
CA GLU A 921 -40.00 8.02 22.59
C GLU A 921 -39.16 9.22 22.09
N TYR A 922 -37.95 9.34 22.62
CA TYR A 922 -36.93 10.29 22.16
C TYR A 922 -35.54 9.67 22.22
N VAL A 923 -34.62 10.23 21.43
CA VAL A 923 -33.24 9.75 21.36
C VAL A 923 -32.35 10.57 22.30
N ALA A 924 -31.69 9.88 23.22
CA ALA A 924 -30.68 10.42 24.12
C ALA A 924 -29.28 9.98 23.66
N PHE A 925 -28.42 10.93 23.32
CA PHE A 925 -27.02 10.65 22.99
C PHE A 925 -26.20 10.48 24.26
N VAL A 926 -25.39 9.42 24.30
CA VAL A 926 -24.57 9.07 25.47
C VAL A 926 -23.20 9.72 25.32
N ILE A 927 -22.91 10.67 26.20
CA ILE A 927 -21.69 11.48 26.20
C ILE A 927 -20.82 11.05 27.37
N GLN A 928 -19.66 10.47 27.09
CA GLN A 928 -18.59 10.34 28.07
C GLN A 928 -17.86 11.67 28.19
N VAL A 929 -17.62 12.11 29.42
CA VAL A 929 -16.92 13.35 29.73
C VAL A 929 -15.74 13.02 30.63
N ALA A 930 -14.53 13.34 30.19
CA ALA A 930 -13.33 13.26 31.00
C ALA A 930 -12.89 14.68 31.36
N SER A 931 -12.98 15.00 32.65
CA SER A 931 -12.55 16.29 33.20
C SER A 931 -11.34 16.11 34.08
N SER A 932 -10.37 17.02 33.95
CA SER A 932 -9.18 17.08 34.80
C SER A 932 -9.49 17.30 36.28
N THR A 933 -10.69 17.81 36.61
CA THR A 933 -11.13 18.11 37.99
C THR A 933 -12.21 17.18 38.53
N ALA A 934 -13.02 16.54 37.67
CA ALA A 934 -14.20 15.75 38.08
C ALA A 934 -14.14 14.25 37.73
N GLY A 935 -13.05 13.78 37.09
CA GLY A 935 -12.94 12.39 36.65
C GLY A 935 -13.77 12.10 35.39
N HIS A 936 -14.11 10.83 35.18
CA HIS A 936 -14.96 10.39 34.06
C HIS A 936 -16.42 10.36 34.49
N SER A 937 -17.30 11.06 33.77
CA SER A 937 -18.75 11.01 33.95
C SER A 937 -19.46 10.66 32.64
N ILE A 938 -20.66 10.11 32.74
CA ILE A 938 -21.51 9.79 31.59
C ILE A 938 -22.77 10.64 31.69
N VAL A 939 -23.03 11.42 30.66
CA VAL A 939 -24.17 12.35 30.58
C VAL A 939 -24.99 11.98 29.35
N GLN A 940 -26.30 12.11 29.46
CA GLN A 940 -27.21 11.79 28.36
C GLN A 940 -28.00 13.02 27.94
N ARG A 941 -27.99 13.33 26.64
CA ARG A 941 -28.63 14.54 26.10
C ARG A 941 -29.42 14.26 24.86
N ARG A 942 -30.63 14.80 24.78
CA ARG A 942 -31.45 14.78 23.56
C ARG A 942 -31.09 15.94 22.65
N TYR A 943 -31.34 15.79 21.35
CA TYR A 943 -30.96 16.80 20.34
C TYR A 943 -31.49 18.22 20.65
N SER A 944 -32.69 18.34 21.23
CA SER A 944 -33.24 19.65 21.60
C SER A 944 -32.41 20.39 22.66
N GLU A 945 -31.66 19.66 23.48
CA GLU A 945 -30.76 20.25 24.49
C GLU A 945 -29.46 20.76 23.85
N PHE A 946 -28.93 20.05 22.84
CA PHE A 946 -27.86 20.58 22.00
C PHE A 946 -28.31 21.85 21.26
N ALA A 947 -29.55 21.87 20.76
CA ALA A 947 -30.12 23.05 20.12
C ALA A 947 -30.32 24.22 21.10
N LYS A 948 -30.69 23.93 22.35
CA LYS A 948 -30.79 24.92 23.43
C LYS A 948 -29.40 25.49 23.76
N LEU A 949 -28.39 24.64 23.97
CA LEU A 949 -27.00 25.05 24.19
C LEU A 949 -26.51 25.93 23.03
N HIS A 950 -26.69 25.49 21.79
CA HIS A 950 -26.27 26.25 20.61
C HIS A 950 -26.90 27.65 20.54
N ARG A 951 -28.19 27.76 20.87
CA ARG A 951 -28.90 29.04 20.90
C ARG A 951 -28.39 29.97 21.98
N GLU A 952 -28.09 29.46 23.17
CA GLU A 952 -27.52 30.26 24.26
C GLU A 952 -26.09 30.70 23.93
N LEU A 953 -25.28 29.82 23.33
CA LEU A 953 -23.92 30.16 22.89
C LEU A 953 -23.92 31.22 21.77
N ARG A 954 -24.86 31.17 20.82
CA ARG A 954 -25.01 32.20 19.77
C ARG A 954 -25.31 33.61 20.30
N LYS A 955 -25.80 33.75 21.53
CA LYS A 955 -25.97 35.08 22.15
C LYS A 955 -24.63 35.64 22.66
N LEU A 956 -23.62 34.79 22.83
CA LEU A 956 -22.34 35.12 23.47
C LEU A 956 -21.17 35.19 22.48
N PHE A 957 -21.29 34.56 21.30
CA PHE A 957 -20.28 34.49 20.24
C PHE A 957 -20.82 35.03 18.91
N GLN A 958 -19.92 35.52 18.03
CA GLN A 958 -20.29 35.91 16.67
C GLN A 958 -20.65 34.66 15.82
N PRO A 959 -21.50 34.78 14.77
CA PRO A 959 -21.96 33.64 13.98
C PRO A 959 -20.84 32.77 13.39
N GLU A 960 -19.73 33.39 13.00
CA GLU A 960 -18.55 32.76 12.38
C GLU A 960 -17.69 32.00 13.41
N GLN A 961 -17.90 32.27 14.71
CA GLN A 961 -17.12 31.71 15.80
C GLN A 961 -17.72 30.42 16.37
N LEU A 962 -18.92 29.98 15.98
CA LEU A 962 -19.54 28.75 16.46
C LEU A 962 -19.66 27.73 15.33
N PRO A 963 -19.40 26.43 15.60
CA PRO A 963 -19.57 25.40 14.58
C PRO A 963 -21.08 25.25 14.30
N ALA A 964 -21.45 24.95 13.06
CA ALA A 964 -22.85 24.72 12.73
C ALA A 964 -23.39 23.50 13.52
N LEU A 965 -24.57 23.65 14.14
CA LEU A 965 -25.24 22.52 14.78
C LEU A 965 -25.78 21.58 13.68
N PRO A 966 -25.45 20.28 13.69
CA PRO A 966 -25.92 19.34 12.67
C PRO A 966 -27.45 19.35 12.56
N GLY A 967 -28.01 19.49 11.35
CA GLY A 967 -29.45 19.59 11.11
C GLY A 967 -30.24 18.32 11.45
N THR A 968 -31.53 18.44 11.77
CA THR A 968 -32.41 17.29 12.11
C THR A 968 -33.42 17.00 11.01
N ARG A 969 -33.61 15.72 10.66
CA ARG A 969 -34.62 15.27 9.68
C ARG A 969 -36.03 15.37 10.28
N MET A 970 -37.04 15.59 9.44
CA MET A 970 -38.45 15.69 9.86
C MET A 970 -39.12 14.31 10.02
N TRP A 971 -38.64 13.29 9.29
CA TRP A 971 -39.18 11.91 9.25
C TRP A 971 -38.07 10.89 9.55
N ASN A 972 -38.42 9.66 9.95
CA ASN A 972 -37.47 8.56 10.24
C ASN A 972 -36.37 8.90 11.26
N LYS A 973 -36.72 9.64 12.32
CA LYS A 973 -35.76 10.10 13.34
C LYS A 973 -35.14 8.99 14.20
N PHE A 974 -35.71 7.78 14.15
CA PHE A 974 -35.24 6.60 14.90
C PHE A 974 -34.45 5.60 14.04
N GLU A 975 -34.19 5.94 12.77
CA GLU A 975 -33.43 5.07 11.87
C GLU A 975 -31.97 4.91 12.36
N PRO A 976 -31.48 3.67 12.58
CA PRO A 976 -30.16 3.44 13.20
C PRO A 976 -28.98 4.10 12.48
N ASN A 977 -28.96 4.06 11.14
CA ASN A 977 -27.91 4.68 10.33
C ASN A 977 -27.90 6.21 10.43
N TYR A 978 -29.10 6.81 10.42
CA TYR A 978 -29.26 8.25 10.65
C TYR A 978 -28.78 8.63 12.06
N LEU A 979 -29.12 7.85 13.09
CA LEU A 979 -28.69 8.12 14.45
C LEU A 979 -27.19 7.94 14.67
N LYS A 980 -26.55 6.99 13.98
CA LYS A 980 -25.09 6.82 13.98
C LYS A 980 -24.38 8.02 13.35
N GLN A 981 -24.80 8.44 12.16
CA GLN A 981 -24.27 9.66 11.51
C GLN A 981 -24.53 10.91 12.36
N LYS A 982 -25.72 10.99 12.98
CA LYS A 982 -26.11 12.10 13.85
C LYS A 982 -25.24 12.17 15.11
N ALA A 983 -24.90 11.04 15.71
CA ALA A 983 -24.00 10.97 16.86
C ALA A 983 -22.58 11.47 16.51
N ILE A 984 -22.06 11.08 15.33
CA ILE A 984 -20.75 11.56 14.82
C ILE A 984 -20.77 13.09 14.62
N GLY A 985 -21.81 13.61 13.95
CA GLY A 985 -21.93 15.05 13.73
C GLY A 985 -22.07 15.84 15.04
N LEU A 986 -22.83 15.32 16.01
CA LEU A 986 -22.97 15.96 17.33
C LEU A 986 -21.67 15.88 18.14
N HIS A 987 -20.86 14.83 17.96
CA HIS A 987 -19.55 14.68 18.59
C HIS A 987 -18.58 15.74 18.06
N GLY A 988 -18.48 15.91 16.74
CA GLY A 988 -17.66 16.96 16.12
C GLY A 988 -18.09 18.36 16.57
N TYR A 989 -19.40 18.63 16.59
CA TYR A 989 -19.95 19.87 17.12
C TYR A 989 -19.56 20.11 18.59
N LEU A 990 -19.72 19.12 19.46
CA LEU A 990 -19.46 19.25 20.89
C LEU A 990 -17.97 19.46 21.20
N ASN A 991 -17.06 18.80 20.48
CA ASN A 991 -15.62 18.98 20.66
C ASN A 991 -15.19 20.43 20.35
N GLU A 992 -15.69 21.01 19.26
CA GLU A 992 -15.40 22.39 18.91
C GLU A 992 -16.04 23.39 19.89
N VAL A 993 -17.25 23.10 20.38
CA VAL A 993 -17.85 23.89 21.47
C VAL A 993 -17.01 23.81 22.75
N CYS A 994 -16.46 22.65 23.10
CA CYS A 994 -15.61 22.50 24.30
C CYS A 994 -14.34 23.36 24.22
N LYS A 995 -13.66 23.35 23.06
CA LYS A 995 -12.48 24.18 22.82
C LYS A 995 -12.78 25.67 22.91
N ARG A 996 -13.89 26.11 22.30
CA ARG A 996 -14.25 27.54 22.22
C ARG A 996 -14.83 28.10 23.51
N CYS A 997 -15.51 27.28 24.30
CA CYS A 997 -16.04 27.69 25.59
C CYS A 997 -14.98 27.70 26.70
N ALA A 998 -13.84 27.01 26.52
CA ALA A 998 -12.76 26.95 27.50
C ALA A 998 -12.23 28.36 27.84
N ASN A 999 -12.20 28.69 29.14
CA ASN A 999 -11.75 30.00 29.65
C ASN A 999 -12.53 31.23 29.12
N THR A 1000 -13.79 31.05 28.73
CA THR A 1000 -14.67 32.15 28.30
C THR A 1000 -15.87 32.32 29.22
N ARG A 1001 -16.59 33.45 29.11
CA ARG A 1001 -17.87 33.69 29.82
C ARG A 1001 -18.97 32.67 29.51
N ALA A 1002 -18.81 31.86 28.45
CA ALA A 1002 -19.76 30.82 28.06
C ALA A 1002 -19.50 29.46 28.72
N GLN A 1003 -18.38 29.32 29.44
CA GLN A 1003 -17.99 28.08 30.12
C GLN A 1003 -19.06 27.52 31.08
N PRO A 1004 -19.79 28.33 31.88
CA PRO A 1004 -20.83 27.79 32.77
C PRO A 1004 -21.98 27.08 32.03
N LEU A 1005 -22.35 27.56 30.83
CA LEU A 1005 -23.40 26.95 30.02
C LEU A 1005 -23.00 25.56 29.51
N LEU A 1006 -21.72 25.39 29.19
CA LEU A 1006 -21.18 24.10 28.78
C LEU A 1006 -21.08 23.13 29.96
N LEU A 1007 -20.63 23.61 31.13
CA LEU A 1007 -20.55 22.77 32.34
C LEU A 1007 -21.92 22.30 32.82
N ASP A 1008 -22.93 23.17 32.75
CA ASP A 1008 -24.34 22.83 33.02
C ASP A 1008 -24.87 21.79 32.02
N PHE A 1009 -24.61 21.99 30.72
CA PHE A 1009 -24.95 21.00 29.70
C PHE A 1009 -24.28 19.64 29.94
N LEU A 1010 -23.09 19.61 30.54
CA LEU A 1010 -22.35 18.39 30.86
C LEU A 1010 -22.55 17.92 32.31
N GLU A 1011 -23.49 18.49 33.07
CA GLU A 1011 -23.77 18.08 34.46
C GLU A 1011 -22.53 18.13 35.38
N LEU A 1012 -21.58 19.03 35.11
CA LEU A 1012 -20.31 19.15 35.85
C LEU A 1012 -20.30 20.31 36.86
N THR A 1013 -21.45 20.89 37.18
CA THR A 1013 -21.56 22.02 38.13
C THR A 1013 -21.44 21.54 39.58
N PRO A 1014 -20.61 22.13 40.46
CA PRO A 1014 -20.63 21.83 41.88
C PRO A 1014 -21.92 22.37 42.53
N PRO A 1015 -22.46 21.73 43.59
CA PRO A 1015 -23.65 22.20 44.27
C PRO A 1015 -23.42 23.59 44.87
N ALA A 1016 -24.38 24.50 44.67
CA ALA A 1016 -24.33 25.86 45.16
C ALA A 1016 -24.10 25.88 46.68
N THR A 1017 -22.99 26.48 47.11
CA THR A 1017 -22.68 26.67 48.53
C THR A 1017 -23.61 27.75 49.08
N GLU A 1018 -24.38 27.39 50.10
CA GLU A 1018 -25.26 28.29 50.84
C GLU A 1018 -24.51 29.53 51.32
N LEU A 1019 -25.10 30.70 51.06
CA LEU A 1019 -24.75 31.96 51.70
C LEU A 1019 -24.85 31.79 53.22
N LYS A 1020 -23.69 31.80 53.90
CA LYS A 1020 -23.62 32.05 55.34
C LYS A 1020 -22.85 33.33 55.61
N GLU A 1021 -23.62 34.30 56.08
CA GLU A 1021 -23.23 35.54 56.71
C GLU A 1021 -22.19 35.31 57.83
N SER A 1022 -21.15 36.13 57.87
CA SER A 1022 -20.67 36.76 59.10
C SER A 1022 -19.75 37.94 58.77
N THR A 1023 -20.33 39.14 58.92
CA THR A 1023 -19.85 40.28 59.71
C THR A 1023 -18.37 40.66 59.70
N GLU A 1024 -18.14 41.85 59.13
CA GLU A 1024 -17.51 43.02 59.77
C GLU A 1024 -16.23 42.79 60.58
N GLU A 1025 -15.09 43.17 60.00
CA GLU A 1025 -14.21 44.11 60.69
C GLU A 1025 -13.99 45.34 59.80
N GLU A 1026 -14.63 46.43 60.21
CA GLU A 1026 -14.37 47.77 59.71
C GLU A 1026 -12.90 48.16 59.97
N ASN A 1027 -12.28 48.68 58.90
CA ASN A 1027 -11.37 49.81 58.92
C ASN A 1027 -10.02 49.66 59.63
N ALA A 1028 -9.00 49.19 58.90
CA ALA A 1028 -7.67 49.77 59.03
C ALA A 1028 -6.84 49.61 57.75
N GLU A 1029 -6.44 50.78 57.23
CA GLU A 1029 -5.18 51.02 56.51
C GLU A 1029 -5.03 50.48 55.08
N LYS A 1030 -5.35 51.42 54.18
CA LYS A 1030 -4.68 51.62 52.90
C LYS A 1030 -3.16 51.41 53.02
N ASN A 1031 -2.62 50.53 52.18
CA ASN A 1031 -1.51 50.84 51.26
C ASN A 1031 -1.52 49.86 50.08
#